data_AF-A0A957KHC1-F1
#
_entry.id   AF-A0A957KHC1-F1
#
_cell.length_a   1.000
_cell.length_b   1.000
_cell.length_c   1.000
_cell.angle_alpha   90.00
_cell.angle_beta   90.00
_cell.angle_gamma   90.00
#
_symmetry.space_group_name_H-M   'P 1'
#
loop_
_entity.id
_entity.type
_entity.pdbx_description
1 polymer ?
#
loop_
_entity_poly.entity_id
_entity_poly.type
_entity_poly.pdbx_seq_one_letter_code
_entity_poly.pdbx_strand_id
1 'polypeptide(L)'
;MPTTAIKHLKPHPAQMRTTYDLDALAALALQVYERGLDTWQPIVAAKNETGFHIVSGHRRHMAQLLAYALQDWAQDHPDTAVAIEVVRTMVQTLVESLGSLKALIASLVTKYGEQEIAFVSFEGGDKAEILALQAANYGGETPDALGVAHSFRQAAEAGATEEEMARNAGQHVNYVRNHLALTHIPPELAGRIAAGELPMSVATAVADLPEPKRAGLAIFILANEPGQLTAKAIKECAAALKKWPGLQMPLMVKHQSQRNVARALMRLWGQVVEAYPEDAYAAAAMLIYRGVQDEPWSNQEKLTLWFQTLGGDTYFTGGGIHWPAVVEHLLNEVSCEACPIARLPDELLREDLSQGQGGPLGMPCRAGEEATRCLHGLTPADPFDVRVPWSWSEHPGVVHEGEYRVKSYEDLLAAWQAQAAREQAEREREQGEDEAATSAASDGRGDQLPTTASEAPAPAVSPTLSTAGAEEAKPSPVARQRVQIADFMKRHEQLAANHPFATPCGRCRHRLESSPTKDESVPHCTWAGRLRSVDFKVLATEEGALPRIPVCRQFAPNQPWPEIIPGHPEPPGLPRAWLKAQILQLVQDANRRESGRNTFEFLTGRPLSASENYGDWFAQQMESQGGDLSLGQLFTLFIWAHSEWQRARRREFTLPVNEHGVQFSRYKEVSWPMKEES
;
A
#
# COMPACT_ATOMS: atom_id res chain seq x y z
N MET A 1 29.72 -53.10 31.29
CA MET A 1 28.49 -52.35 30.94
C MET A 1 27.31 -53.20 31.38
N PRO A 2 26.31 -52.64 32.08
CA PRO A 2 25.08 -53.36 32.36
C PRO A 2 24.39 -53.79 31.06
N THR A 3 23.62 -54.89 31.12
CA THR A 3 22.71 -55.33 30.05
C THR A 3 21.26 -55.14 30.47
N THR A 4 20.36 -54.97 29.50
CA THR A 4 18.91 -54.99 29.71
C THR A 4 18.22 -55.51 28.46
N ALA A 5 16.96 -55.95 28.61
CA ALA A 5 16.12 -56.28 27.46
C ALA A 5 15.90 -55.02 26.60
N ILE A 6 16.09 -55.13 25.27
CA ILE A 6 16.07 -53.99 24.35
C ILE A 6 14.74 -53.20 24.38
N LYS A 7 13.63 -53.86 24.76
CA LYS A 7 12.31 -53.21 24.97
C LYS A 7 12.28 -52.19 26.11
N HIS A 8 13.19 -52.29 27.08
CA HIS A 8 13.27 -51.34 28.20
C HIS A 8 13.95 -50.02 27.83
N LEU A 9 14.67 -49.98 26.70
CA LEU A 9 15.28 -48.77 26.16
C LEU A 9 14.26 -48.03 25.29
N LYS A 10 13.69 -46.95 25.83
CA LYS A 10 12.68 -46.13 25.16
C LYS A 10 13.29 -44.85 24.58
N PRO A 11 12.74 -44.29 23.50
CA PRO A 11 13.13 -42.95 23.03
C PRO A 11 12.89 -41.92 24.13
N HIS A 12 13.82 -40.98 24.27
CA HIS A 12 13.66 -39.87 25.21
C HIS A 12 12.55 -38.91 24.74
N PRO A 13 11.70 -38.36 25.63
CA PRO A 13 10.65 -37.41 25.26
C PRO A 13 11.17 -36.18 24.49
N ALA A 14 12.32 -35.64 24.88
CA ALA A 14 13.03 -34.56 24.20
C ALA A 14 13.82 -34.96 22.93
N GLN A 15 13.44 -36.06 22.26
CA GLN A 15 14.11 -36.50 21.04
C GLN A 15 14.05 -35.40 19.96
N MET A 16 15.20 -35.16 19.33
CA MET A 16 15.39 -34.09 18.35
C MET A 16 15.12 -34.50 16.92
N ARG A 17 15.11 -35.80 16.62
CA ARG A 17 14.83 -36.33 15.28
C ARG A 17 13.41 -36.87 15.22
N THR A 18 12.60 -36.32 14.34
CA THR A 18 11.27 -36.81 13.98
C THR A 18 11.29 -37.55 12.64
N THR A 19 12.29 -37.28 11.80
CA THR A 19 12.55 -37.93 10.52
C THR A 19 13.94 -38.57 10.49
N TYR A 20 14.11 -39.61 9.67
CA TYR A 20 15.37 -40.36 9.53
C TYR A 20 15.63 -40.69 8.07
N ASP A 21 16.89 -40.58 7.65
CA ASP A 21 17.36 -41.13 6.38
C ASP A 21 17.40 -42.67 6.45
N LEU A 22 16.54 -43.32 5.65
CA LEU A 22 16.44 -44.78 5.59
C LEU A 22 17.69 -45.44 5.02
N ASP A 23 18.40 -44.80 4.08
CA ASP A 23 19.65 -45.32 3.54
C ASP A 23 20.76 -45.28 4.58
N ALA A 24 20.87 -44.17 5.31
CA ALA A 24 21.84 -44.04 6.39
C ALA A 24 21.52 -45.00 7.56
N LEU A 25 20.24 -45.29 7.80
CA LEU A 25 19.82 -46.29 8.80
C LEU A 25 20.13 -47.71 8.32
N ALA A 26 19.89 -48.03 7.04
CA ALA A 26 20.22 -49.33 6.44
C ALA A 26 21.72 -49.61 6.50
N ALA A 27 22.55 -48.62 6.17
CA ALA A 27 24.01 -48.74 6.28
C ALA A 27 24.46 -49.02 7.73
N LEU A 28 23.86 -48.32 8.71
CA LEU A 28 24.13 -48.57 10.12
C LEU A 28 23.66 -49.96 10.57
N ALA A 29 22.48 -50.41 10.10
CA ALA A 29 21.97 -51.74 10.40
C ALA A 29 22.86 -52.86 9.84
N LEU A 30 23.37 -52.71 8.62
CA LEU A 30 24.33 -53.64 8.02
C LEU A 30 25.62 -53.71 8.86
N GLN A 31 26.17 -52.55 9.23
CA GLN A 31 27.35 -52.49 10.09
C GLN A 31 27.12 -53.22 11.42
N VAL A 32 25.98 -52.96 12.07
CA VAL A 32 25.63 -53.61 13.35
C VAL A 32 25.39 -55.12 13.17
N TYR A 33 24.84 -55.55 12.04
CA TYR A 33 24.70 -56.97 11.69
C TYR A 33 26.08 -57.65 11.52
N GLU A 34 27.02 -57.03 10.81
CA GLU A 34 28.32 -57.62 10.50
C GLU A 34 29.26 -57.70 11.70
N ARG A 35 29.29 -56.67 12.57
CA ARG A 35 30.29 -56.57 13.65
C ARG A 35 29.73 -56.24 15.04
N GLY A 36 28.41 -56.08 15.17
CA GLY A 36 27.78 -55.63 16.41
C GLY A 36 27.96 -54.14 16.69
N LEU A 37 27.54 -53.70 17.87
CA LEU A 37 27.71 -52.32 18.32
C LEU A 37 29.16 -52.05 18.76
N ASP A 38 29.74 -50.97 18.23
CA ASP A 38 31.09 -50.54 18.59
C ASP A 38 31.17 -50.14 20.07
N THR A 39 32.10 -50.73 20.83
CA THR A 39 32.23 -50.54 22.29
C THR A 39 32.59 -49.12 22.70
N TRP A 40 33.26 -48.36 21.82
CA TRP A 40 33.61 -46.95 22.01
C TRP A 40 32.45 -45.99 21.69
N GLN A 41 31.36 -46.50 21.13
CA GLN A 41 30.13 -45.77 20.82
C GLN A 41 28.88 -46.45 21.44
N PRO A 42 28.82 -46.60 22.77
CA PRO A 42 27.73 -47.31 23.42
C PRO A 42 26.39 -46.56 23.30
N ILE A 43 25.30 -47.27 23.56
CA ILE A 43 24.02 -46.64 23.87
C ILE A 43 24.11 -46.10 25.30
N VAL A 44 23.73 -44.84 25.50
CA VAL A 44 23.70 -44.18 26.81
C VAL A 44 22.25 -43.94 27.17
N ALA A 45 21.83 -44.40 28.35
CA ALA A 45 20.43 -44.30 28.77
C ALA A 45 20.30 -43.94 30.25
N ALA A 46 19.34 -43.08 30.58
CA ALA A 46 19.01 -42.68 31.95
C ALA A 46 17.82 -43.50 32.47
N LYS A 47 17.77 -43.73 33.79
CA LYS A 47 16.71 -44.54 34.41
C LYS A 47 15.39 -43.79 34.43
N ASN A 48 14.30 -44.47 34.09
CA ASN A 48 12.92 -44.00 34.22
C ASN A 48 12.11 -45.00 35.10
N GLU A 49 10.87 -44.66 35.47
CA GLU A 49 9.95 -45.46 36.29
C GLU A 49 9.82 -46.92 35.84
N THR A 50 9.78 -47.17 34.51
CA THR A 50 9.50 -48.49 33.92
C THR A 50 10.64 -49.07 33.08
N GLY A 51 11.82 -48.42 33.06
CA GLY A 51 12.93 -48.80 32.19
C GLY A 51 13.96 -47.69 32.07
N PHE A 52 14.34 -47.33 30.83
CA PHE A 52 15.34 -46.31 30.56
C PHE A 52 14.96 -45.41 29.37
N HIS A 53 15.33 -44.15 29.42
CA HIS A 53 15.29 -43.24 28.27
C HIS A 53 16.67 -43.15 27.60
N ILE A 54 16.70 -43.34 26.28
CA ILE A 54 17.94 -43.25 25.50
C ILE A 54 18.37 -41.79 25.38
N VAL A 55 19.43 -41.41 26.08
CA VAL A 55 20.06 -40.08 26.01
C VAL A 55 20.94 -39.97 24.75
N SER A 56 21.67 -41.05 24.41
CA SER A 56 22.52 -41.11 23.20
C SER A 56 22.47 -42.50 22.56
N GLY A 57 22.51 -42.54 21.23
CA GLY A 57 22.53 -43.80 20.47
C GLY A 57 21.15 -44.31 20.03
N HIS A 58 20.14 -43.43 19.90
CA HIS A 58 18.82 -43.86 19.45
C HIS A 58 18.83 -44.53 18.05
N ARG A 59 19.63 -44.04 17.10
CA ARG A 59 19.83 -44.70 15.80
C ARG A 59 20.50 -46.08 15.92
N ARG A 60 21.42 -46.25 16.87
CA ARG A 60 22.08 -47.54 17.15
C ARG A 60 21.10 -48.54 17.74
N HIS A 61 20.18 -48.10 18.60
CA HIS A 61 19.07 -48.92 19.10
C HIS A 61 18.17 -49.42 17.97
N MET A 62 17.77 -48.52 17.05
CA MET A 62 16.99 -48.91 15.86
C MET A 62 17.76 -49.86 14.93
N ALA A 63 19.04 -49.58 14.69
CA ALA A 63 19.90 -50.43 13.87
C ALA A 63 20.10 -51.83 14.47
N GLN A 64 20.19 -51.96 15.80
CA GLN A 64 20.27 -53.26 16.47
C GLN A 64 18.99 -54.09 16.27
N LEU A 65 17.81 -53.46 16.36
CA LEU A 65 16.54 -54.14 16.08
C LEU A 65 16.46 -54.62 14.62
N LEU A 66 16.92 -53.80 13.67
CA LEU A 66 17.01 -54.18 12.27
C LEU A 66 18.04 -55.29 12.03
N ALA A 67 19.17 -55.27 12.75
CA ALA A 67 20.18 -56.33 12.67
C ALA A 67 19.63 -57.69 13.12
N TYR A 68 18.78 -57.75 14.15
CA TYR A 68 18.08 -58.99 14.51
C TYR A 68 17.14 -59.47 13.40
N ALA A 69 16.43 -58.56 12.73
CA ALA A 69 15.62 -58.92 11.56
C ALA A 69 16.46 -59.42 10.39
N LEU A 70 17.65 -58.84 10.16
CA LEU A 70 18.59 -59.32 9.14
C LEU A 70 19.14 -60.71 9.48
N GLN A 71 19.34 -61.04 10.75
CA GLN A 71 19.75 -62.37 11.19
C GLN A 71 18.71 -63.43 10.84
N ASP A 72 17.43 -63.18 11.17
CA ASP A 72 16.34 -64.07 10.79
C ASP A 72 16.22 -64.19 9.26
N TRP A 73 16.27 -63.06 8.55
CA TRP A 73 16.19 -63.05 7.09
C TRP A 73 17.33 -63.84 6.43
N ALA A 74 18.56 -63.71 6.93
CA ALA A 74 19.72 -64.43 6.42
C ALA A 74 19.65 -65.94 6.68
N GLN A 75 19.02 -66.36 7.78
CA GLN A 75 18.74 -67.77 8.04
C GLN A 75 17.75 -68.37 7.02
N ASP A 76 16.76 -67.58 6.62
CA ASP A 76 15.77 -67.97 5.60
C ASP A 76 16.33 -67.93 4.17
N HIS A 77 17.46 -67.26 3.94
CA HIS A 77 18.07 -67.05 2.62
C HIS A 77 19.59 -67.38 2.60
N PRO A 78 19.98 -68.63 2.89
CA PRO A 78 21.39 -69.00 3.09
C PRO A 78 22.29 -68.78 1.86
N ASP A 79 21.72 -68.79 0.66
CA ASP A 79 22.45 -68.60 -0.60
C ASP A 79 22.62 -67.13 -1.00
N THR A 80 22.03 -66.19 -0.25
CA THR A 80 22.06 -64.75 -0.56
C THR A 80 22.90 -63.99 0.46
N ALA A 81 23.95 -63.32 -0.01
CA ALA A 81 24.77 -62.46 0.84
C ALA A 81 23.97 -61.21 1.28
N VAL A 82 24.07 -60.86 2.57
CA VAL A 82 23.47 -59.63 3.11
C VAL A 82 24.31 -58.42 2.68
N ALA A 83 24.04 -57.89 1.49
CA ALA A 83 24.65 -56.67 0.96
C ALA A 83 23.78 -55.44 1.25
N ILE A 84 24.34 -54.23 1.10
CA ILE A 84 23.64 -52.97 1.41
C ILE A 84 22.34 -52.80 0.61
N GLU A 85 22.29 -53.26 -0.64
CA GLU A 85 21.11 -53.22 -1.50
C GLU A 85 19.97 -54.08 -0.94
N VAL A 86 20.30 -55.25 -0.35
CA VAL A 86 19.33 -56.12 0.32
C VAL A 86 18.77 -55.41 1.55
N VAL A 87 19.64 -54.84 2.38
CA VAL A 87 19.21 -54.14 3.61
C VAL A 87 18.34 -52.94 3.28
N ARG A 88 18.73 -52.12 2.29
CA ARG A 88 17.93 -50.99 1.80
C ARG A 88 16.55 -51.43 1.35
N THR A 89 16.50 -52.43 0.48
CA THR A 89 15.24 -52.97 -0.06
C THR A 89 14.35 -53.49 1.07
N MET A 90 14.93 -54.24 2.02
CA MET A 90 14.20 -54.77 3.17
C MET A 90 13.63 -53.65 4.05
N VAL A 91 14.46 -52.68 4.45
CA VAL A 91 14.02 -51.54 5.29
C VAL A 91 12.91 -50.77 4.59
N GLN A 92 13.09 -50.43 3.31
CA GLN A 92 12.13 -49.66 2.55
C GLN A 92 10.79 -50.40 2.38
N THR A 93 10.84 -51.67 1.96
CA THR A 93 9.64 -52.51 1.80
C THR A 93 8.86 -52.64 3.10
N LEU A 94 9.56 -52.83 4.23
CA LEU A 94 8.93 -52.95 5.55
C LEU A 94 8.32 -51.62 6.03
N VAL A 95 9.00 -50.50 5.79
CA VAL A 95 8.46 -49.16 6.12
C VAL A 95 7.21 -48.86 5.29
N GLU A 96 7.23 -49.17 4.00
CA GLU A 96 6.07 -49.02 3.10
C GLU A 96 4.91 -49.91 3.54
N SER A 97 5.18 -51.19 3.84
CA SER A 97 4.15 -52.14 4.28
C SER A 97 3.52 -51.79 5.62
N LEU A 98 4.27 -51.19 6.56
CA LEU A 98 3.78 -50.80 7.89
C LEU A 98 3.37 -49.33 7.96
N GLY A 99 3.51 -48.58 6.87
CA GLY A 99 3.16 -47.17 6.74
C GLY A 99 4.13 -46.17 7.37
N SER A 100 5.05 -46.58 8.26
CA SER A 100 6.07 -45.69 8.83
C SER A 100 7.23 -46.44 9.49
N LEU A 101 8.39 -45.78 9.60
CA LEU A 101 9.53 -46.28 10.36
C LEU A 101 9.16 -46.50 11.85
N LYS A 102 8.34 -45.62 12.44
CA LYS A 102 7.90 -45.78 13.83
C LYS A 102 7.12 -47.08 14.04
N ALA A 103 6.23 -47.43 13.10
CA ALA A 103 5.48 -48.68 13.14
C ALA A 103 6.39 -49.91 12.95
N LEU A 104 7.36 -49.83 12.05
CA LEU A 104 8.39 -50.86 11.89
C LEU A 104 9.16 -51.10 13.19
N ILE A 105 9.73 -50.05 13.79
CA ILE A 105 10.49 -50.18 15.05
C ILE A 105 9.61 -50.75 16.17
N ALA A 106 8.34 -50.33 16.28
CA ALA A 106 7.42 -50.89 17.26
C ALA A 106 7.20 -52.40 17.05
N SER A 107 7.00 -52.85 15.79
CA SER A 107 6.87 -54.26 15.45
C SER A 107 8.12 -55.06 15.80
N LEU A 108 9.32 -54.50 15.55
CA LEU A 108 10.59 -55.13 15.89
C LEU A 108 10.80 -55.22 17.40
N VAL A 109 10.40 -54.20 18.17
CA VAL A 109 10.42 -54.26 19.63
C VAL A 109 9.48 -55.34 20.15
N THR A 110 8.31 -55.55 19.54
CA THR A 110 7.42 -56.67 19.92
C THR A 110 8.07 -58.04 19.66
N LYS A 111 8.75 -58.20 18.53
CA LYS A 111 9.36 -59.50 18.15
C LYS A 111 10.66 -59.79 18.91
N TYR A 112 11.55 -58.80 19.01
CA TYR A 112 12.91 -58.98 19.55
C TYR A 112 13.12 -58.33 20.92
N GLY A 113 12.05 -57.88 21.59
CA GLY A 113 12.12 -57.07 22.80
C GLY A 113 12.85 -57.69 23.98
N GLU A 114 12.86 -59.02 24.09
CA GLU A 114 13.56 -59.76 25.16
C GLU A 114 15.07 -59.92 24.90
N GLN A 115 15.56 -59.61 23.70
CA GLN A 115 17.00 -59.70 23.40
C GLN A 115 17.78 -58.73 24.28
N GLU A 116 18.89 -59.20 24.85
CA GLU A 116 19.74 -58.37 25.70
C GLU A 116 20.64 -57.44 24.89
N ILE A 117 20.81 -56.23 25.41
CA ILE A 117 21.70 -55.22 24.83
C ILE A 117 22.51 -54.53 25.94
N ALA A 118 23.80 -54.32 25.67
CA ALA A 118 24.68 -53.58 26.57
C ALA A 118 24.48 -52.06 26.41
N PHE A 119 24.46 -51.34 27.53
CA PHE A 119 24.34 -49.88 27.54
C PHE A 119 25.15 -49.27 28.68
N VAL A 120 25.32 -47.95 28.65
CA VAL A 120 25.93 -47.15 29.71
C VAL A 120 24.83 -46.37 30.42
N SER A 121 24.76 -46.48 31.74
CA SER A 121 23.82 -45.70 32.55
C SER A 121 24.28 -44.25 32.61
N PHE A 122 23.36 -43.32 32.32
CA PHE A 122 23.55 -41.90 32.57
C PHE A 122 23.09 -41.56 33.99
N GLU A 123 23.85 -40.71 34.67
CA GLU A 123 23.50 -40.18 36.00
C GLU A 123 23.31 -38.66 35.90
N GLY A 124 22.12 -38.20 36.30
CA GLY A 124 21.74 -36.80 36.26
C GLY A 124 20.25 -36.63 36.52
N GLY A 125 19.79 -35.39 36.67
CA GLY A 125 18.35 -35.07 36.61
C GLY A 125 17.92 -34.69 35.20
N ASP A 126 16.62 -34.49 35.00
CA ASP A 126 15.97 -34.21 33.71
C ASP A 126 16.70 -33.15 32.86
N LYS A 127 17.11 -32.04 33.48
CA LYS A 127 17.88 -30.99 32.81
C LYS A 127 19.19 -31.52 32.21
N ALA A 128 19.95 -32.28 32.98
CA ALA A 128 21.24 -32.81 32.56
C ALA A 128 21.05 -33.88 31.46
N GLU A 129 20.00 -34.69 31.56
CA GLU A 129 19.63 -35.68 30.54
C GLU A 129 19.33 -35.01 29.19
N ILE A 130 18.49 -33.98 29.17
CA ILE A 130 18.12 -33.28 27.93
C ILE A 130 19.33 -32.56 27.32
N LEU A 131 20.16 -31.89 28.14
CA LEU A 131 21.37 -31.22 27.66
C LEU A 131 22.39 -32.21 27.08
N ALA A 132 22.56 -33.38 27.72
CA ALA A 132 23.41 -34.44 27.19
C ALA A 132 22.85 -35.04 25.90
N LEU A 133 21.53 -35.19 25.80
CA LEU A 133 20.86 -35.60 24.56
C LEU A 133 21.12 -34.59 23.44
N GLN A 134 21.00 -33.28 23.72
CA GLN A 134 21.27 -32.23 22.74
C GLN A 134 22.71 -32.32 22.24
N ALA A 135 23.68 -32.37 23.16
CA ALA A 135 25.10 -32.52 22.82
C ALA A 135 25.38 -33.74 21.94
N ALA A 136 24.72 -34.88 22.22
CA ALA A 136 24.89 -36.11 21.44
C ALA A 136 24.29 -36.07 20.03
N ASN A 137 23.40 -35.11 19.73
CA ASN A 137 22.76 -34.98 18.43
C ASN A 137 23.51 -34.08 17.45
N TYR A 138 24.39 -33.19 17.93
CA TYR A 138 25.21 -32.31 17.08
C TYR A 138 26.56 -32.97 16.78
N GLY A 139 26.94 -33.04 15.49
CA GLY A 139 28.19 -33.69 15.01
C GLY A 139 28.00 -34.92 14.11
N GLY A 140 26.75 -35.30 13.82
CA GLY A 140 26.39 -36.36 12.86
C GLY A 140 25.28 -35.91 11.89
N GLU A 141 24.32 -36.79 11.58
CA GLU A 141 23.13 -36.43 10.80
C GLU A 141 22.31 -35.34 11.51
N THR A 142 22.01 -34.26 10.79
CA THR A 142 21.40 -33.06 11.36
C THR A 142 19.94 -33.33 11.77
N PRO A 143 19.54 -33.03 13.02
CA PRO A 143 18.15 -33.14 13.43
C PRO A 143 17.25 -32.12 12.70
N ASP A 144 15.96 -32.43 12.59
CA ASP A 144 15.00 -31.51 11.97
C ASP A 144 14.70 -30.31 12.87
N ALA A 145 14.39 -29.16 12.25
CA ALA A 145 14.25 -27.90 12.96
C ALA A 145 13.14 -27.93 14.05
N LEU A 146 12.04 -28.65 13.80
CA LEU A 146 10.93 -28.74 14.75
C LEU A 146 11.27 -29.64 15.93
N GLY A 147 11.97 -30.75 15.70
CA GLY A 147 12.50 -31.61 16.75
C GLY A 147 13.56 -30.92 17.60
N VAL A 148 14.44 -30.11 16.99
CA VAL A 148 15.36 -29.22 17.72
C VAL A 148 14.60 -28.26 18.62
N ALA A 149 13.60 -27.55 18.07
CA ALA A 149 12.77 -26.61 18.82
C ALA A 149 12.05 -27.29 20.00
N HIS A 150 11.49 -28.47 19.78
CA HIS A 150 10.85 -29.29 20.79
C HIS A 150 11.81 -29.66 21.94
N SER A 151 13.02 -30.08 21.61
CA SER A 151 14.03 -30.44 22.60
C SER A 151 14.51 -29.23 23.42
N PHE A 152 14.73 -28.08 22.77
CA PHE A 152 15.08 -26.84 23.48
C PHE A 152 13.96 -26.38 24.42
N ARG A 153 12.69 -26.50 24.00
CA ARG A 153 11.56 -26.17 24.88
C ARG A 153 11.53 -27.05 26.12
N GLN A 154 11.71 -28.37 25.97
CA GLN A 154 11.77 -29.28 27.12
C GLN A 154 12.95 -28.97 28.04
N ALA A 155 14.11 -28.60 27.49
CA ALA A 155 15.25 -28.16 28.31
C ALA A 155 14.93 -26.89 29.10
N ALA A 156 14.26 -25.90 28.48
CA ALA A 156 13.83 -24.68 29.15
C ALA A 156 12.81 -24.97 30.27
N GLU A 157 11.83 -25.84 30.02
CA GLU A 157 10.85 -26.31 31.02
C GLU A 157 11.53 -27.04 32.19
N ALA A 158 12.61 -27.78 31.92
CA ALA A 158 13.47 -28.40 32.93
C ALA A 158 14.43 -27.42 33.63
N GLY A 159 14.38 -26.12 33.32
CA GLY A 159 15.16 -25.07 33.96
C GLY A 159 16.54 -24.81 33.36
N ALA A 160 16.78 -25.19 32.10
CA ALA A 160 18.00 -24.82 31.38
C ALA A 160 17.94 -23.38 30.84
N THR A 161 19.04 -22.66 30.94
CA THR A 161 19.15 -21.34 30.28
C THR A 161 19.52 -21.48 28.80
N GLU A 162 19.26 -20.44 28.01
CA GLU A 162 19.64 -20.40 26.60
C GLU A 162 21.15 -20.57 26.39
N GLU A 163 21.96 -20.04 27.30
CA GLU A 163 23.42 -20.19 27.29
C GLU A 163 23.86 -21.61 27.62
N GLU A 164 23.19 -22.29 28.56
CA GLU A 164 23.46 -23.70 28.87
C GLU A 164 23.14 -24.60 27.67
N MET A 165 21.99 -24.38 27.02
CA MET A 165 21.58 -25.09 25.80
C MET A 165 22.58 -24.86 24.66
N ALA A 166 22.92 -23.59 24.39
CA ALA A 166 23.84 -23.21 23.33
C ALA A 166 25.23 -23.83 23.53
N ARG A 167 25.76 -23.77 24.77
CA ARG A 167 27.06 -24.35 25.13
C ARG A 167 27.08 -25.86 24.93
N ASN A 168 26.07 -26.58 25.39
CA ASN A 168 26.00 -28.05 25.25
C ASN A 168 25.77 -28.49 23.80
N ALA A 169 24.95 -27.74 23.05
CA ALA A 169 24.70 -28.02 21.63
C ALA A 169 25.87 -27.64 20.71
N GLY A 170 26.88 -26.89 21.20
CA GLY A 170 27.94 -26.32 20.37
C GLY A 170 27.41 -25.28 19.37
N GLN A 171 26.33 -24.57 19.73
CA GLN A 171 25.64 -23.60 18.88
C GLN A 171 25.72 -22.19 19.46
N HIS A 172 25.39 -21.19 18.64
CA HIS A 172 25.26 -19.81 19.12
C HIS A 172 23.94 -19.62 19.89
N VAL A 173 23.90 -18.74 20.90
CA VAL A 173 22.66 -18.46 21.68
C VAL A 173 21.49 -18.05 20.79
N ASN A 174 21.76 -17.26 19.74
CA ASN A 174 20.74 -16.89 18.73
C ASN A 174 20.14 -18.10 18.00
N TYR A 175 20.90 -19.19 17.80
CA TYR A 175 20.37 -20.42 17.22
C TYR A 175 19.31 -21.03 18.14
N VAL A 176 19.57 -21.08 19.45
CA VAL A 176 18.62 -21.57 20.46
C VAL A 176 17.36 -20.70 20.50
N ARG A 177 17.52 -19.38 20.60
CA ARG A 177 16.39 -18.42 20.58
C ARG A 177 15.48 -18.58 19.38
N ASN A 178 16.09 -18.68 18.21
CA ASN A 178 15.37 -18.82 16.95
C ASN A 178 14.55 -20.12 16.89
N HIS A 179 15.08 -21.23 17.40
CA HIS A 179 14.36 -22.50 17.46
C HIS A 179 13.28 -22.49 18.56
N LEU A 180 13.55 -21.90 19.72
CA LEU A 180 12.51 -21.69 20.73
C LEU A 180 11.36 -20.83 20.19
N ALA A 181 11.64 -19.85 19.33
CA ALA A 181 10.58 -19.04 18.71
C ALA A 181 9.60 -19.88 17.86
N LEU A 182 10.06 -20.98 17.24
CA LEU A 182 9.18 -21.90 16.50
C LEU A 182 8.12 -22.55 17.39
N THR A 183 8.37 -22.69 18.69
CA THR A 183 7.39 -23.26 19.62
C THR A 183 6.35 -22.26 20.11
N HIS A 184 6.51 -20.98 19.76
CA HIS A 184 5.64 -19.89 20.21
C HIS A 184 4.78 -19.32 19.08
N ILE A 185 4.85 -19.89 17.88
CA ILE A 185 4.06 -19.52 16.69
C ILE A 185 3.18 -20.70 16.26
N PRO A 186 2.15 -20.46 15.42
CA PRO A 186 1.28 -21.54 14.93
C PRO A 186 2.05 -22.67 14.21
N PRO A 187 1.66 -23.94 14.39
CA PRO A 187 2.38 -25.08 13.81
C PRO A 187 2.53 -25.04 12.30
N GLU A 188 1.53 -24.53 11.59
CA GLU A 188 1.53 -24.38 10.12
C GLU A 188 2.64 -23.41 9.67
N LEU A 189 2.77 -22.27 10.36
CA LEU A 189 3.83 -21.31 10.08
C LEU A 189 5.22 -21.85 10.45
N ALA A 190 5.33 -22.55 11.58
CA ALA A 190 6.57 -23.23 11.97
C ALA A 190 6.98 -24.27 10.92
N GLY A 191 6.01 -25.01 10.35
CA GLY A 191 6.21 -25.95 9.25
C GLY A 191 6.79 -25.30 8.00
N ARG A 192 6.22 -24.17 7.55
CA ARG A 192 6.75 -23.40 6.39
C ARG A 192 8.19 -22.93 6.61
N ILE A 193 8.52 -22.49 7.84
CA ILE A 193 9.88 -22.09 8.19
C ILE A 193 10.83 -23.30 8.20
N ALA A 194 10.40 -24.42 8.78
CA ALA A 194 11.18 -25.66 8.82
C ALA A 194 11.42 -26.25 7.42
N ALA A 195 10.48 -26.08 6.50
CA ALA A 195 10.61 -26.47 5.09
C ALA A 195 11.53 -25.53 4.28
N GLY A 196 11.96 -24.39 4.87
CA GLY A 196 12.84 -23.43 4.22
C GLY A 196 12.14 -22.40 3.32
N GLU A 197 10.80 -22.35 3.31
CA GLU A 197 10.04 -21.34 2.56
C GLU A 197 10.23 -19.93 3.14
N LEU A 198 10.42 -19.85 4.46
CA LEU A 198 10.68 -18.62 5.19
C LEU A 198 11.91 -18.80 6.08
N PRO A 199 12.77 -17.78 6.21
CA PRO A 199 13.97 -17.89 7.04
C PRO A 199 13.60 -17.85 8.52
N MET A 200 14.41 -18.53 9.34
CA MET A 200 14.23 -18.65 10.79
C MET A 200 14.04 -17.30 11.53
N SER A 201 14.63 -16.21 11.01
CA SER A 201 14.46 -14.88 11.59
C SER A 201 13.01 -14.37 11.63
N VAL A 202 12.11 -14.96 10.82
CA VAL A 202 10.67 -14.67 10.85
C VAL A 202 10.03 -15.22 12.11
N ALA A 203 10.44 -16.42 12.57
CA ALA A 203 9.88 -17.05 13.77
C ALA A 203 9.99 -16.12 14.99
N THR A 204 11.18 -15.58 15.23
CA THR A 204 11.45 -14.66 16.35
C THR A 204 10.63 -13.38 16.24
N ALA A 205 10.56 -12.78 15.05
CA ALA A 205 9.80 -11.54 14.85
C ALA A 205 8.29 -11.71 15.09
N VAL A 206 7.73 -12.86 14.74
CA VAL A 206 6.32 -13.18 15.00
C VAL A 206 6.13 -13.54 16.48
N ALA A 207 6.97 -14.41 17.04
CA ALA A 207 6.91 -14.83 18.45
C ALA A 207 7.02 -13.65 19.44
N ASP A 208 7.77 -12.60 19.08
CA ASP A 208 7.95 -11.39 19.89
C ASP A 208 6.71 -10.49 20.00
N LEU A 209 5.63 -10.82 19.26
CA LEU A 209 4.35 -10.13 19.36
C LEU A 209 3.52 -10.66 20.53
N PRO A 210 2.79 -9.79 21.25
CA PRO A 210 1.78 -10.23 22.21
C PRO A 210 0.55 -10.77 21.47
N GLU A 211 -0.21 -11.65 22.12
CA GLU A 211 -1.55 -11.96 21.63
C GLU A 211 -2.50 -10.77 21.79
N PRO A 212 -3.48 -10.59 20.88
CA PRO A 212 -3.80 -11.41 19.70
C PRO A 212 -3.03 -11.02 18.42
N LYS A 213 -2.06 -10.09 18.50
CA LYS A 213 -1.32 -9.61 17.32
C LYS A 213 -0.44 -10.68 16.68
N ARG A 214 0.07 -11.61 17.49
CA ARG A 214 0.87 -12.75 17.02
C ARG A 214 0.02 -13.67 16.14
N ALA A 215 -1.13 -14.11 16.63
CA ALA A 215 -2.08 -14.91 15.85
C ALA A 215 -2.50 -14.20 14.56
N GLY A 216 -2.88 -12.92 14.65
CA GLY A 216 -3.28 -12.13 13.48
C GLY A 216 -2.18 -12.02 12.41
N LEU A 217 -0.93 -11.74 12.81
CA LEU A 217 0.17 -11.71 11.84
C LEU A 217 0.43 -13.08 11.22
N ALA A 218 0.30 -14.16 11.98
CA ALA A 218 0.46 -15.52 11.46
C ALA A 218 -0.62 -15.88 10.44
N ILE A 219 -1.89 -15.55 10.71
CA ILE A 219 -3.01 -15.71 9.77
C ILE A 219 -2.71 -14.94 8.47
N PHE A 220 -2.25 -13.69 8.57
CA PHE A 220 -1.88 -12.90 7.40
C PHE A 220 -0.77 -13.57 6.58
N ILE A 221 0.29 -14.08 7.21
CA ILE A 221 1.37 -14.78 6.51
C ILE A 221 0.86 -16.06 5.83
N LEU A 222 0.03 -16.85 6.53
CA LEU A 222 -0.50 -18.12 6.04
C LEU A 222 -1.52 -17.95 4.91
N ALA A 223 -2.27 -16.85 4.90
CA ALA A 223 -3.19 -16.50 3.81
C ALA A 223 -2.48 -16.11 2.49
N ASN A 224 -1.15 -15.94 2.49
CA ASN A 224 -0.37 -15.60 1.31
C ASN A 224 0.50 -16.79 0.85
N GLU A 225 0.55 -16.98 -0.47
CA GLU A 225 1.35 -18.03 -1.10
C GLU A 225 2.85 -17.86 -0.79
N PRO A 226 3.61 -18.97 -0.72
CA PRO A 226 5.06 -18.92 -0.58
C PRO A 226 5.72 -18.00 -1.63
N GLY A 227 6.58 -17.11 -1.16
CA GLY A 227 7.30 -16.15 -2.01
C GLY A 227 6.61 -14.81 -2.26
N GLN A 228 5.31 -14.65 -1.98
CA GLN A 228 4.62 -13.35 -2.12
C GLN A 228 5.08 -12.33 -1.05
N LEU A 229 5.35 -12.82 0.16
CA LEU A 229 5.82 -12.00 1.27
C LEU A 229 7.31 -12.22 1.51
N THR A 230 8.09 -11.13 1.46
CA THR A 230 9.51 -11.21 1.80
C THR A 230 9.70 -11.23 3.32
N ALA A 231 10.72 -11.95 3.80
CA ALA A 231 11.06 -11.98 5.22
C ALA A 231 11.36 -10.58 5.80
N LYS A 232 11.89 -9.67 4.98
CA LYS A 232 12.11 -8.27 5.39
C LYS A 232 10.77 -7.59 5.65
N ALA A 233 9.83 -7.67 4.71
CA ALA A 233 8.53 -7.03 4.84
C ALA A 233 7.70 -7.62 6.00
N ILE A 234 7.77 -8.93 6.24
CA ILE A 234 7.12 -9.56 7.40
C ILE A 234 7.67 -8.99 8.71
N LYS A 235 9.00 -8.85 8.83
CA LYS A 235 9.63 -8.29 10.03
C LYS A 235 9.31 -6.81 10.25
N GLU A 236 9.26 -6.02 9.17
CA GLU A 236 8.83 -4.62 9.21
C GLU A 236 7.36 -4.50 9.64
N CYS A 237 6.48 -5.36 9.09
CA CYS A 237 5.08 -5.47 9.49
C CYS A 237 4.95 -5.85 10.96
N ALA A 238 5.70 -6.84 11.44
CA ALA A 238 5.71 -7.23 12.86
C ALA A 238 6.14 -6.06 13.76
N ALA A 239 7.21 -5.35 13.40
CA ALA A 239 7.70 -4.21 14.17
C ALA A 239 6.68 -3.05 14.22
N ALA A 240 5.99 -2.77 13.11
CA ALA A 240 4.93 -1.78 13.04
C ALA A 240 3.71 -2.22 13.86
N LEU A 241 3.24 -3.45 13.67
CA LEU A 241 2.09 -4.03 14.37
C LEU A 241 2.31 -4.06 15.89
N LYS A 242 3.53 -4.37 16.35
CA LYS A 242 3.91 -4.34 17.78
C LYS A 242 3.62 -2.98 18.41
N LYS A 243 3.98 -1.90 17.71
CA LYS A 243 3.85 -0.51 18.18
C LYS A 243 2.46 0.09 17.94
N TRP A 244 1.72 -0.43 16.96
CA TRP A 244 0.45 0.14 16.56
C TRP A 244 -0.64 -0.12 17.60
N PRO A 245 -1.26 0.91 18.20
CA PRO A 245 -2.24 0.75 19.28
C PRO A 245 -3.65 0.43 18.76
N GLY A 246 -3.83 0.21 17.45
CA GLY A 246 -5.14 0.20 16.81
C GLY A 246 -5.65 1.63 16.53
N LEU A 247 -6.92 1.74 16.13
CA LEU A 247 -7.57 3.04 16.00
C LEU A 247 -7.89 3.61 17.40
N GLN A 248 -7.38 4.80 17.71
CA GLN A 248 -7.48 5.45 19.03
C GLN A 248 -8.11 6.85 18.93
N MET A 249 -8.73 7.31 20.03
CA MET A 249 -9.21 8.70 20.21
C MET A 249 -8.13 9.58 20.87
N PRO A 250 -8.11 10.91 20.64
CA PRO A 250 -8.98 11.67 19.74
C PRO A 250 -8.50 11.59 18.29
N LEU A 251 -9.45 11.64 17.36
CA LEU A 251 -9.17 11.54 15.93
C LEU A 251 -8.66 12.86 15.37
N MET A 252 -7.55 12.84 14.64
CA MET A 252 -7.15 13.95 13.78
C MET A 252 -7.90 13.88 12.45
N VAL A 253 -8.77 14.86 12.24
CA VAL A 253 -9.79 14.89 11.19
C VAL A 253 -9.90 16.32 10.68
N LYS A 254 -9.66 16.48 9.37
CA LYS A 254 -9.61 17.81 8.73
C LYS A 254 -11.00 18.35 8.41
N HIS A 255 -11.96 17.46 8.17
CA HIS A 255 -13.31 17.79 7.74
C HIS A 255 -14.35 17.17 8.67
N GLN A 256 -15.49 17.86 8.83
CA GLN A 256 -16.59 17.39 9.69
C GLN A 256 -17.15 16.03 9.24
N SER A 257 -17.34 15.82 7.93
CA SER A 257 -17.85 14.54 7.41
C SER A 257 -16.90 13.37 7.69
N GLN A 258 -15.58 13.62 7.70
CA GLN A 258 -14.58 12.63 8.08
C GLN A 258 -14.68 12.23 9.56
N ARG A 259 -15.17 13.11 10.46
CA ARG A 259 -15.34 12.79 11.89
C ARG A 259 -16.29 11.63 12.10
N ASN A 260 -17.47 11.70 11.48
CA ASN A 260 -18.49 10.67 11.65
C ASN A 260 -18.10 9.37 10.94
N VAL A 261 -17.47 9.45 9.75
CA VAL A 261 -16.87 8.28 9.10
C VAL A 261 -15.81 7.64 10.00
N ALA A 262 -14.94 8.44 10.61
CA ALA A 262 -13.91 7.96 11.52
C ALA A 262 -14.51 7.30 12.77
N ARG A 263 -15.56 7.89 13.38
CA ARG A 263 -16.31 7.26 14.47
C ARG A 263 -16.92 5.92 14.07
N ALA A 264 -17.53 5.85 12.89
CA ALA A 264 -18.10 4.60 12.37
C ALA A 264 -17.03 3.52 12.21
N LEU A 265 -15.88 3.86 11.62
CA LEU A 265 -14.75 2.94 11.48
C LEU A 265 -14.16 2.52 12.84
N MET A 266 -14.08 3.43 13.80
CA MET A 266 -13.63 3.08 15.16
C MET A 266 -14.58 2.09 15.82
N ARG A 267 -15.90 2.30 15.67
CA ARG A 267 -16.90 1.38 16.20
C ARG A 267 -16.84 0.03 15.50
N LEU A 268 -16.70 0.01 14.18
CA LEU A 268 -16.50 -1.21 13.40
C LEU A 268 -15.24 -1.95 13.85
N TRP A 269 -14.11 -1.25 13.95
CA TRP A 269 -12.86 -1.80 14.47
C TRP A 269 -13.04 -2.39 15.87
N GLY A 270 -13.70 -1.67 16.78
CA GLY A 270 -13.99 -2.14 18.13
C GLY A 270 -14.84 -3.43 18.14
N GLN A 271 -15.91 -3.46 17.35
CA GLN A 271 -16.78 -4.64 17.22
C GLN A 271 -16.03 -5.85 16.67
N VAL A 272 -15.20 -5.68 15.64
CA VAL A 272 -14.43 -6.78 15.04
C VAL A 272 -13.32 -7.24 15.99
N VAL A 273 -12.63 -6.34 16.69
CA VAL A 273 -11.62 -6.72 17.70
C VAL A 273 -12.24 -7.48 18.87
N GLU A 274 -13.45 -7.10 19.29
CA GLU A 274 -14.16 -7.78 20.38
C GLU A 274 -14.67 -9.17 19.97
N ALA A 275 -15.23 -9.30 18.76
CA ALA A 275 -15.81 -10.55 18.28
C ALA A 275 -14.77 -11.53 17.71
N TYR A 276 -13.80 -11.01 16.95
CA TYR A 276 -12.83 -11.78 16.16
C TYR A 276 -11.43 -11.13 16.25
N PRO A 277 -10.78 -11.14 17.43
CA PRO A 277 -9.54 -10.43 17.65
C PRO A 277 -8.42 -10.85 16.70
N GLU A 278 -8.27 -12.14 16.41
CA GLU A 278 -7.22 -12.65 15.54
C GLU A 278 -7.40 -12.18 14.09
N ASP A 279 -8.62 -12.26 13.55
CA ASP A 279 -8.95 -11.76 12.20
C ASP A 279 -8.82 -10.24 12.11
N ALA A 280 -9.21 -9.50 13.15
CA ALA A 280 -9.01 -8.06 13.22
C ALA A 280 -7.53 -7.68 13.07
N TYR A 281 -6.64 -8.41 13.74
CA TYR A 281 -5.21 -8.15 13.65
C TYR A 281 -4.55 -8.76 12.40
N ALA A 282 -5.16 -9.76 11.76
CA ALA A 282 -4.77 -10.19 10.41
C ALA A 282 -5.08 -9.10 9.37
N ALA A 283 -6.27 -8.50 9.46
CA ALA A 283 -6.65 -7.33 8.67
C ALA A 283 -5.69 -6.15 8.92
N ALA A 284 -5.38 -5.86 10.18
CA ALA A 284 -4.41 -4.82 10.53
C ALA A 284 -3.01 -5.10 9.96
N ALA A 285 -2.54 -6.34 10.02
CA ALA A 285 -1.25 -6.73 9.42
C ALA A 285 -1.25 -6.47 7.90
N MET A 286 -2.33 -6.81 7.20
CA MET A 286 -2.49 -6.53 5.77
C MET A 286 -2.45 -5.02 5.47
N LEU A 287 -3.17 -4.22 6.26
CA LEU A 287 -3.22 -2.77 6.10
C LEU A 287 -1.87 -2.11 6.39
N ILE A 288 -1.15 -2.58 7.41
CA ILE A 288 0.21 -2.14 7.74
C ILE A 288 1.18 -2.50 6.61
N TYR A 289 1.11 -3.73 6.11
CA TYR A 289 1.93 -4.17 4.99
C TYR A 289 1.74 -3.29 3.75
N ARG A 290 0.51 -2.81 3.50
CA ARG A 290 0.18 -1.87 2.41
C ARG A 290 0.45 -0.39 2.74
N GLY A 291 0.84 -0.05 3.97
CA GLY A 291 1.11 1.33 4.39
C GLY A 291 -0.14 2.22 4.49
N VAL A 292 -1.30 1.63 4.78
CA VAL A 292 -2.63 2.28 4.77
C VAL A 292 -3.40 2.11 6.08
N GLN A 293 -2.71 1.76 7.16
CA GLN A 293 -3.28 1.61 8.51
C GLN A 293 -3.67 2.95 9.16
N ASP A 294 -3.02 4.06 8.78
CA ASP A 294 -3.22 5.35 9.43
C ASP A 294 -4.21 6.24 8.65
N GLU A 295 -5.05 6.94 9.41
CA GLU A 295 -6.10 7.85 8.93
C GLU A 295 -6.95 7.26 7.79
N PRO A 296 -7.69 6.17 8.01
CA PRO A 296 -8.46 5.52 6.95
C PRO A 296 -9.51 6.42 6.28
N TRP A 297 -10.01 7.43 6.98
CA TRP A 297 -10.93 8.46 6.48
C TRP A 297 -10.27 9.56 5.61
N SER A 298 -8.93 9.56 5.48
CA SER A 298 -8.21 10.63 4.76
C SER A 298 -8.41 10.62 3.24
N ASN A 299 -8.65 9.44 2.65
CA ASN A 299 -8.90 9.26 1.22
C ASN A 299 -9.87 8.09 0.99
N GLN A 300 -10.65 8.18 -0.08
CA GLN A 300 -11.62 7.18 -0.53
C GLN A 300 -11.01 5.79 -0.70
N GLU A 301 -9.78 5.68 -1.21
CA GLU A 301 -9.12 4.38 -1.41
C GLU A 301 -8.86 3.66 -0.09
N LYS A 302 -8.27 4.35 0.89
CA LYS A 302 -8.04 3.80 2.23
C LYS A 302 -9.36 3.42 2.90
N LEU A 303 -10.34 4.31 2.81
CA LEU A 303 -11.67 4.11 3.38
C LEU A 303 -12.35 2.86 2.82
N THR A 304 -12.31 2.70 1.49
CA THR A 304 -12.86 1.55 0.78
C THR A 304 -12.16 0.28 1.21
N LEU A 305 -10.83 0.28 1.28
CA LEU A 305 -10.06 -0.89 1.70
C LEU A 305 -10.37 -1.30 3.15
N TRP A 306 -10.53 -0.35 4.05
CA TRP A 306 -10.89 -0.62 5.45
C TRP A 306 -12.27 -1.26 5.56
N PHE A 307 -13.28 -0.72 4.88
CA PHE A 307 -14.62 -1.31 4.85
C PHE A 307 -14.65 -2.66 4.11
N GLN A 308 -13.88 -2.82 3.04
CA GLN A 308 -13.75 -4.11 2.36
C GLN A 308 -13.14 -5.17 3.28
N THR A 309 -12.16 -4.80 4.11
CA THR A 309 -11.42 -5.74 4.95
C THR A 309 -12.19 -6.09 6.22
N LEU A 310 -12.85 -5.12 6.86
CA LEU A 310 -13.50 -5.30 8.16
C LEU A 310 -15.03 -5.39 8.07
N GLY A 311 -15.62 -4.88 6.99
CA GLY A 311 -17.05 -4.63 6.90
C GLY A 311 -17.90 -5.84 6.51
N GLY A 312 -17.27 -6.89 5.98
CA GLY A 312 -17.96 -8.06 5.43
C GLY A 312 -19.07 -7.70 4.44
N ASP A 313 -20.02 -8.61 4.24
CA ASP A 313 -21.17 -8.39 3.36
C ASP A 313 -22.19 -7.39 3.93
N THR A 314 -22.06 -6.99 5.20
CA THR A 314 -22.96 -6.03 5.85
C THR A 314 -22.66 -4.60 5.43
N TYR A 315 -21.37 -4.23 5.44
CA TYR A 315 -20.93 -2.86 5.21
C TYR A 315 -20.20 -2.68 3.87
N PHE A 316 -19.93 -3.76 3.13
CA PHE A 316 -19.32 -3.72 1.80
C PHE A 316 -20.03 -4.67 0.83
N THR A 317 -20.75 -4.12 -0.14
CA THR A 317 -21.54 -4.90 -1.11
C THR A 317 -21.37 -4.35 -2.51
N GLY A 318 -21.42 -5.22 -3.53
CA GLY A 318 -21.34 -4.80 -4.94
C GLY A 318 -20.05 -4.05 -5.32
N GLY A 319 -18.95 -4.25 -4.58
CA GLY A 319 -17.67 -3.55 -4.81
C GLY A 319 -17.61 -2.14 -4.21
N GLY A 320 -18.55 -1.76 -3.35
CA GLY A 320 -18.59 -0.45 -2.70
C GLY A 320 -19.06 -0.51 -1.24
N ILE A 321 -18.95 0.64 -0.56
CA ILE A 321 -19.37 0.78 0.84
C ILE A 321 -20.90 0.87 0.89
N HIS A 322 -21.53 0.02 1.69
CA HIS A 322 -22.97 0.03 1.92
C HIS A 322 -23.35 1.08 2.97
N TRP A 323 -23.37 2.35 2.54
CA TRP A 323 -23.64 3.51 3.40
C TRP A 323 -24.92 3.44 4.25
N PRO A 324 -26.06 2.90 3.76
CA PRO A 324 -27.26 2.76 4.58
C PRO A 324 -27.01 1.94 5.86
N ALA A 325 -26.36 0.78 5.75
CA ALA A 325 -26.03 -0.03 6.93
C ALA A 325 -24.99 0.64 7.84
N VAL A 326 -24.02 1.36 7.27
CA VAL A 326 -23.04 2.14 8.07
C VAL A 326 -23.76 3.20 8.91
N VAL A 327 -24.70 3.93 8.32
CA VAL A 327 -25.51 4.94 9.04
C VAL A 327 -26.39 4.27 10.09
N GLU A 328 -27.05 3.17 9.72
CA GLU A 328 -28.00 2.49 10.59
C GLU A 328 -27.33 1.82 11.80
N HIS A 329 -26.16 1.20 11.64
CA HIS A 329 -25.58 0.36 12.68
C HIS A 329 -24.31 0.93 13.35
N LEU A 330 -23.53 1.75 12.64
CA LEU A 330 -22.24 2.23 13.14
C LEU A 330 -22.28 3.67 13.66
N LEU A 331 -23.13 4.55 13.12
CA LEU A 331 -23.21 5.92 13.60
C LEU A 331 -23.97 6.05 14.93
N ASN A 332 -23.60 7.08 15.70
CA ASN A 332 -24.35 7.52 16.86
C ASN A 332 -25.63 8.24 16.43
N GLU A 333 -26.60 8.32 17.35
CA GLU A 333 -27.80 9.12 17.13
C GLU A 333 -27.45 10.60 17.04
N VAL A 334 -27.84 11.19 15.91
CA VAL A 334 -27.74 12.62 15.61
C VAL A 334 -29.08 13.01 15.03
N SER A 335 -30.01 13.43 15.89
CA SER A 335 -31.31 13.90 15.43
C SER A 335 -31.18 15.25 14.72
N CYS A 336 -32.00 15.46 13.69
CA CYS A 336 -32.12 16.78 13.05
C CYS A 336 -32.45 17.89 14.06
N GLU A 337 -33.25 17.60 15.11
CA GLU A 337 -33.58 18.56 16.16
C GLU A 337 -32.35 19.07 16.94
N ALA A 338 -31.38 18.18 17.19
CA ALA A 338 -30.18 18.50 17.95
C ALA A 338 -29.05 19.04 17.06
N CYS A 339 -29.11 18.85 15.75
CA CYS A 339 -28.06 19.24 14.82
C CYS A 339 -28.15 20.73 14.45
N PRO A 340 -27.14 21.55 14.75
CA PRO A 340 -27.13 22.96 14.37
C PRO A 340 -27.31 23.23 12.87
N ILE A 341 -26.81 22.37 11.98
CA ILE A 341 -26.94 22.57 10.52
C ILE A 341 -28.40 22.43 10.07
N ALA A 342 -29.16 21.52 10.70
CA ALA A 342 -30.57 21.32 10.41
C ALA A 342 -31.48 22.44 10.98
N ARG A 343 -30.94 23.35 11.80
CA ARG A 343 -31.66 24.52 12.31
C ARG A 343 -31.60 25.74 11.37
N LEU A 344 -30.78 25.68 10.33
CA LEU A 344 -30.82 26.69 9.26
C LEU A 344 -32.20 26.68 8.59
N PRO A 345 -32.68 27.82 8.06
CA PRO A 345 -33.98 27.89 7.39
C PRO A 345 -34.11 26.86 6.26
N ASP A 346 -35.31 26.35 5.95
CA ASP A 346 -35.49 25.24 5.00
C ASP A 346 -35.28 25.63 3.52
N GLU A 347 -35.16 26.92 3.21
CA GLU A 347 -34.97 27.40 1.84
C GLU A 347 -33.60 27.00 1.27
N LEU A 348 -33.57 26.40 0.08
CA LEU A 348 -32.32 26.04 -0.60
C LEU A 348 -31.79 27.23 -1.41
N LEU A 349 -30.53 27.57 -1.17
CA LEU A 349 -29.83 28.63 -1.91
C LEU A 349 -29.24 28.09 -3.22
N ARG A 350 -29.08 28.96 -4.22
CA ARG A 350 -28.42 28.64 -5.51
C ARG A 350 -26.96 28.23 -5.28
N GLU A 351 -26.28 28.88 -4.33
CA GLU A 351 -24.94 28.51 -3.86
C GLU A 351 -24.95 28.13 -2.37
N ASP A 352 -25.58 27.00 -2.05
CA ASP A 352 -25.72 26.48 -0.67
C ASP A 352 -24.53 25.61 -0.21
N LEU A 353 -24.51 25.23 1.07
CA LEU A 353 -23.47 24.45 1.75
C LEU A 353 -23.09 23.14 1.04
N SER A 354 -24.05 22.51 0.35
CA SER A 354 -23.85 21.24 -0.33
C SER A 354 -23.17 21.38 -1.70
N GLN A 355 -23.22 22.57 -2.32
CA GLN A 355 -22.81 22.84 -3.70
C GLN A 355 -23.24 21.76 -4.72
N GLY A 356 -24.35 21.05 -4.47
CA GLY A 356 -24.82 19.94 -5.31
C GLY A 356 -23.93 18.68 -5.31
N GLN A 357 -22.95 18.56 -4.39
CA GLN A 357 -22.09 17.38 -4.29
C GLN A 357 -22.62 16.36 -3.26
N GLY A 358 -23.05 15.19 -3.73
CA GLY A 358 -23.34 14.03 -2.87
C GLY A 358 -22.08 13.24 -2.50
N GLY A 359 -22.02 12.72 -1.27
CA GLY A 359 -20.97 11.79 -0.81
C GLY A 359 -20.37 12.10 0.57
N PRO A 360 -19.39 11.30 1.04
CA PRO A 360 -18.75 11.48 2.35
C PRO A 360 -17.86 12.74 2.46
N LEU A 361 -17.69 13.51 1.38
CA LEU A 361 -16.93 14.76 1.35
C LEU A 361 -17.79 16.02 1.09
N GLY A 362 -19.07 15.85 0.72
CA GLY A 362 -20.05 16.94 0.60
C GLY A 362 -20.95 17.02 1.83
N MET A 363 -21.70 18.11 2.03
CA MET A 363 -22.73 18.20 3.07
C MET A 363 -24.14 18.05 2.46
N PRO A 364 -24.74 16.85 2.38
CA PRO A 364 -26.10 16.61 1.89
C PRO A 364 -27.19 16.91 2.93
N CYS A 365 -26.88 17.66 4.00
CA CYS A 365 -27.88 18.06 4.99
C CYS A 365 -28.98 18.90 4.30
N ARG A 366 -30.24 18.77 4.75
CA ARG A 366 -31.41 19.59 4.33
C ARG A 366 -32.17 19.12 3.06
N ALA A 367 -32.27 17.81 2.82
CA ALA A 367 -33.07 17.23 1.73
C ALA A 367 -34.57 16.97 2.07
N GLY A 368 -35.07 17.46 3.22
CA GLY A 368 -36.48 17.37 3.60
C GLY A 368 -36.93 16.06 4.27
N GLU A 369 -36.01 15.12 4.53
CA GLU A 369 -36.29 13.88 5.27
C GLU A 369 -35.66 13.93 6.67
N GLU A 370 -36.45 13.68 7.71
CA GLU A 370 -35.94 13.57 9.09
C GLU A 370 -35.08 12.32 9.26
N ALA A 371 -33.85 12.49 9.76
CA ALA A 371 -32.94 11.39 10.05
C ALA A 371 -32.56 11.38 11.54
N THR A 372 -32.57 10.19 12.14
CA THR A 372 -32.12 9.96 13.53
C THR A 372 -30.61 9.69 13.61
N ARG A 373 -29.98 9.31 12.49
CA ARG A 373 -28.53 9.09 12.35
C ARG A 373 -28.07 9.73 11.05
N CYS A 374 -27.01 10.53 11.10
CA CYS A 374 -26.56 11.29 9.94
C CYS A 374 -25.03 11.30 9.84
N LEU A 375 -24.50 11.00 8.65
CA LEU A 375 -23.07 11.03 8.36
C LEU A 375 -22.49 12.45 8.43
N HIS A 376 -23.31 13.46 8.20
CA HIS A 376 -22.88 14.86 8.08
C HIS A 376 -23.32 15.74 9.24
N GLY A 377 -24.13 15.19 10.14
CA GLY A 377 -24.63 15.90 11.31
C GLY A 377 -23.53 16.22 12.32
N LEU A 378 -23.71 17.35 13.00
CA LEU A 378 -22.95 17.74 14.20
C LEU A 378 -23.64 17.19 15.45
N THR A 379 -22.87 16.54 16.33
CA THR A 379 -23.28 16.19 17.69
C THR A 379 -23.01 17.35 18.66
N PRO A 380 -23.68 17.44 19.82
CA PRO A 380 -23.41 18.49 20.81
C PRO A 380 -21.96 18.54 21.34
N ALA A 381 -21.22 17.43 21.22
CA ALA A 381 -19.83 17.33 21.62
C ALA A 381 -18.83 17.71 20.51
N ASP A 382 -19.31 17.97 19.29
CA ASP A 382 -18.45 18.38 18.17
C ASP A 382 -18.06 19.86 18.26
N PRO A 383 -16.78 20.21 18.04
CA PRO A 383 -16.43 21.61 17.83
C PRO A 383 -17.03 22.07 16.51
N PHE A 384 -17.74 23.19 16.55
CA PHE A 384 -18.42 23.76 15.40
C PHE A 384 -17.39 24.26 14.37
N ASP A 385 -17.29 23.58 13.23
CA ASP A 385 -16.41 23.91 12.12
C ASP A 385 -17.08 23.45 10.82
N VAL A 386 -17.79 24.39 10.17
CA VAL A 386 -18.61 24.14 8.98
C VAL A 386 -17.96 24.79 7.78
N ARG A 387 -17.64 24.00 6.76
CA ARG A 387 -17.17 24.51 5.47
C ARG A 387 -18.30 25.21 4.73
N VAL A 388 -18.01 26.38 4.16
CA VAL A 388 -18.95 27.16 3.35
C VAL A 388 -18.41 27.37 1.93
N PRO A 389 -19.29 27.63 0.95
CA PRO A 389 -18.90 28.03 -0.40
C PRO A 389 -17.92 29.21 -0.45
N TRP A 390 -17.07 29.26 -1.48
CA TRP A 390 -16.22 30.43 -1.72
C TRP A 390 -17.06 31.72 -1.88
N SER A 391 -18.24 31.65 -2.48
CA SER A 391 -19.09 32.83 -2.64
C SER A 391 -19.55 33.47 -1.33
N TRP A 392 -19.43 32.75 -0.22
CA TRP A 392 -19.73 33.27 1.10
C TRP A 392 -18.52 33.96 1.75
N SER A 393 -17.39 34.07 1.05
CA SER A 393 -16.13 34.58 1.61
C SER A 393 -16.21 36.00 2.18
N GLU A 394 -17.16 36.80 1.70
CA GLU A 394 -17.35 38.19 2.12
C GLU A 394 -18.43 38.33 3.22
N HIS A 395 -19.11 37.23 3.57
CA HIS A 395 -20.17 37.26 4.58
C HIS A 395 -19.59 37.29 6.00
N PRO A 396 -20.28 37.94 6.97
CA PRO A 396 -19.84 38.01 8.36
C PRO A 396 -19.61 36.63 8.98
N GLY A 397 -18.54 36.49 9.77
CA GLY A 397 -18.24 35.25 10.51
C GLY A 397 -17.55 34.15 9.69
N VAL A 398 -17.34 34.35 8.38
CA VAL A 398 -16.59 33.43 7.53
C VAL A 398 -15.08 33.69 7.65
N VAL A 399 -14.32 32.64 7.96
CA VAL A 399 -12.85 32.67 8.09
C VAL A 399 -12.17 31.79 7.04
N HIS A 400 -10.93 32.12 6.69
CA HIS A 400 -10.14 31.35 5.72
C HIS A 400 -8.94 30.67 6.38
N GLU A 401 -9.02 29.34 6.53
CA GLU A 401 -7.97 28.48 7.08
C GLU A 401 -7.68 27.34 6.10
N GLY A 402 -7.18 27.70 4.91
CA GLY A 402 -7.02 26.79 3.77
C GLY A 402 -8.32 26.56 2.98
N GLU A 403 -9.46 26.52 3.67
CA GLU A 403 -10.82 26.57 3.11
C GLU A 403 -11.67 27.62 3.85
N TYR A 404 -12.76 28.08 3.23
CA TYR A 404 -13.72 28.99 3.86
C TYR A 404 -14.61 28.22 4.84
N ARG A 405 -14.65 28.69 6.10
CA ARG A 405 -15.26 27.98 7.23
C ARG A 405 -15.95 28.94 8.18
N VAL A 406 -16.86 28.40 8.97
CA VAL A 406 -17.56 29.11 10.03
C VAL A 406 -17.43 28.34 11.35
N LYS A 407 -17.16 29.07 12.44
CA LYS A 407 -16.80 28.51 13.75
C LYS A 407 -17.92 28.56 14.80
N SER A 408 -19.07 29.15 14.46
CA SER A 408 -20.24 29.19 15.33
C SER A 408 -21.53 29.07 14.53
N TYR A 409 -22.61 28.63 15.19
CA TYR A 409 -23.93 28.59 14.54
C TYR A 409 -24.46 29.98 14.20
N GLU A 410 -24.19 30.97 15.06
CA GLU A 410 -24.63 32.35 14.87
C GLU A 410 -24.03 32.95 13.60
N ASP A 411 -22.72 32.77 13.41
CA ASP A 411 -22.01 33.18 12.20
C ASP A 411 -22.53 32.45 10.95
N LEU A 412 -22.88 31.16 11.09
CA LEU A 412 -23.36 30.36 9.96
C LEU A 412 -24.74 30.83 9.50
N LEU A 413 -25.63 31.12 10.47
CA LEU A 413 -26.95 31.67 10.20
C LEU A 413 -26.85 33.06 9.59
N ALA A 414 -25.96 33.92 10.10
CA ALA A 414 -25.74 35.25 9.55
C ALA A 414 -25.22 35.19 8.09
N ALA A 415 -24.26 34.30 7.81
CA ALA A 415 -23.73 34.11 6.46
C ALA A 415 -24.79 33.55 5.50
N TRP A 416 -25.61 32.60 5.96
CA TRP A 416 -26.73 32.06 5.19
C TRP A 416 -27.76 33.15 4.85
N GLN A 417 -28.16 33.97 5.83
CA GLN A 417 -29.13 35.05 5.62
C GLN A 417 -28.60 36.13 4.67
N ALA A 418 -27.31 36.48 4.78
CA ALA A 418 -26.66 37.42 3.88
C ALA A 418 -26.62 36.89 2.43
N GLN A 419 -26.37 35.60 2.25
CA GLN A 419 -26.44 34.96 0.93
C GLN A 419 -27.87 34.92 0.38
N ALA A 420 -28.86 34.55 1.20
CA ALA A 420 -30.27 34.53 0.81
C ALA A 420 -30.75 35.90 0.33
N ALA A 421 -30.44 36.95 1.08
CA ALA A 421 -30.78 38.32 0.72
C ALA A 421 -30.11 38.77 -0.60
N ARG A 422 -28.85 38.35 -0.82
CA ARG A 422 -28.13 38.63 -2.08
C ARG A 422 -28.80 37.95 -3.27
N GLU A 423 -29.12 36.66 -3.17
CA GLU A 423 -29.78 35.92 -4.25
C GLU A 423 -31.19 36.45 -4.52
N GLN A 424 -31.93 36.85 -3.48
CA GLN A 424 -33.24 37.48 -3.64
C GLN A 424 -33.13 38.82 -4.38
N ALA A 425 -32.17 39.67 -4.01
CA ALA A 425 -31.93 40.94 -4.71
C ALA A 425 -31.48 40.75 -6.16
N GLU A 426 -30.72 39.69 -6.45
CA GLU A 426 -30.34 39.31 -7.83
C GLU A 426 -31.58 38.86 -8.63
N ARG A 427 -32.46 38.02 -8.05
CA ARG A 427 -33.73 37.61 -8.69
C ARG A 427 -34.66 38.80 -8.96
N GLU A 428 -34.78 39.74 -8.03
CA GLU A 428 -35.59 40.95 -8.20
C GLU A 428 -35.03 41.87 -9.30
N ARG A 429 -33.70 41.94 -9.47
CA ARG A 429 -33.06 42.66 -10.58
C ARG A 429 -33.27 41.97 -11.93
N GLU A 430 -33.11 40.65 -11.98
CA GLU A 430 -33.36 39.84 -13.19
C GLU A 430 -34.82 40.00 -13.65
N GLN A 431 -35.79 39.99 -12.72
CA GLN A 431 -37.21 40.22 -13.02
C GLN A 431 -37.50 41.65 -13.47
N GLY A 432 -36.86 42.65 -12.86
CA GLY A 432 -36.99 44.06 -13.28
C GLY A 432 -36.38 44.36 -14.65
N GLU A 433 -35.31 43.67 -15.03
CA GLU A 433 -34.68 43.76 -16.36
C GLU A 433 -35.55 43.09 -17.43
N ASP A 434 -36.20 41.97 -17.13
CA ASP A 434 -37.17 41.31 -18.03
C ASP A 434 -38.46 42.15 -18.22
N GLU A 435 -38.95 42.83 -17.18
CA GLU A 435 -40.05 43.79 -17.27
C GLU A 435 -39.66 45.08 -18.03
N ALA A 436 -38.41 45.53 -17.90
CA ALA A 436 -37.87 46.65 -18.68
C ALA A 436 -37.64 46.27 -20.17
N ALA A 437 -37.21 45.05 -20.45
CA ALA A 437 -37.03 44.56 -21.82
C ALA A 437 -38.36 44.33 -22.55
N THR A 438 -39.42 43.92 -21.82
CA THR A 438 -40.77 43.78 -22.37
C THR A 438 -41.49 45.12 -22.57
N SER A 439 -41.22 46.13 -21.74
CA SER A 439 -41.75 47.50 -21.93
C SER A 439 -41.00 48.31 -23.00
N ALA A 440 -39.71 48.05 -23.25
CA ALA A 440 -38.96 48.68 -24.34
C ALA A 440 -39.39 48.19 -25.75
N ALA A 441 -40.13 47.09 -25.85
CA ALA A 441 -40.64 46.56 -27.12
C ALA A 441 -42.00 47.15 -27.55
N SER A 442 -42.69 47.92 -26.70
CA SER A 442 -44.06 48.38 -26.99
C SER A 442 -44.21 49.83 -27.48
N ASP A 443 -43.21 50.71 -27.35
CA ASP A 443 -43.42 52.14 -27.67
C ASP A 443 -42.46 52.71 -28.71
N GLY A 444 -42.85 52.55 -29.97
CA GLY A 444 -42.35 53.32 -31.10
C GLY A 444 -43.48 54.03 -31.84
N ARG A 445 -43.86 55.24 -31.42
CA ARG A 445 -44.31 56.38 -32.28
C ARG A 445 -44.79 57.60 -31.49
N GLY A 446 -44.18 58.76 -31.76
CA GLY A 446 -44.91 60.01 -32.02
C GLY A 446 -44.82 61.17 -31.02
N ASP A 447 -43.75 61.97 -31.12
CA ASP A 447 -43.68 63.45 -31.20
C ASP A 447 -44.76 64.36 -30.54
N GLN A 448 -44.34 65.22 -29.58
CA GLN A 448 -44.31 66.71 -29.65
C GLN A 448 -44.14 67.40 -28.26
N LEU A 449 -43.22 68.38 -28.19
CA LEU A 449 -43.00 69.41 -27.14
C LEU A 449 -43.95 70.63 -27.33
N PRO A 450 -43.93 71.73 -26.52
CA PRO A 450 -43.30 72.03 -25.20
C PRO A 450 -44.23 72.80 -24.19
N THR A 451 -43.83 73.00 -22.92
CA THR A 451 -43.52 74.32 -22.28
C THR A 451 -43.53 74.36 -20.72
N THR A 452 -42.40 74.85 -20.19
CA THR A 452 -42.14 75.78 -19.05
C THR A 452 -42.39 75.47 -17.55
N ALA A 453 -41.28 75.66 -16.80
CA ALA A 453 -41.09 76.20 -15.43
C ALA A 453 -41.54 75.30 -14.25
N SER A 454 -40.81 75.08 -13.14
CA SER A 454 -39.95 75.97 -12.35
C SER A 454 -39.20 75.17 -11.25
N GLU A 455 -38.01 75.65 -10.90
CA GLU A 455 -37.38 75.72 -9.56
C GLU A 455 -37.02 74.48 -8.70
N ALA A 456 -35.73 74.51 -8.33
CA ALA A 456 -34.94 73.75 -7.36
C ALA A 456 -35.28 74.18 -5.89
N PRO A 457 -34.54 73.80 -4.81
CA PRO A 457 -33.26 73.07 -4.76
C PRO A 457 -33.06 72.02 -3.64
N ALA A 458 -31.94 71.32 -3.78
CA ALA A 458 -31.29 70.48 -2.77
C ALA A 458 -30.82 71.28 -1.53
N PRO A 459 -30.30 70.56 -0.51
CA PRO A 459 -29.01 70.99 0.02
C PRO A 459 -27.98 69.87 0.06
N ALA A 460 -26.76 70.30 -0.24
CA ALA A 460 -25.52 69.55 -0.19
C ALA A 460 -24.98 69.44 1.24
N VAL A 461 -24.32 68.32 1.53
CA VAL A 461 -23.18 68.27 2.45
C VAL A 461 -22.17 67.26 1.90
N SER A 462 -21.01 67.75 1.45
CA SER A 462 -19.78 66.96 1.33
C SER A 462 -18.95 67.17 2.61
N PRO A 463 -17.99 66.26 2.91
CA PRO A 463 -16.61 66.67 2.62
C PRO A 463 -15.73 65.57 2.02
N THR A 464 -15.02 65.97 0.96
CA THR A 464 -13.62 65.64 0.61
C THR A 464 -13.14 64.17 0.61
N LEU A 465 -13.09 63.60 -0.60
CA LEU A 465 -12.07 62.63 -0.99
C LEU A 465 -10.93 63.36 -1.72
N SER A 466 -9.73 63.25 -1.15
CA SER A 466 -8.49 63.71 -1.76
C SER A 466 -8.17 62.86 -2.98
N THR A 467 -8.04 63.51 -4.13
CA THR A 467 -7.43 62.96 -5.34
C THR A 467 -5.93 62.82 -5.13
N ALA A 468 -5.44 61.58 -5.03
CA ALA A 468 -4.03 61.25 -5.15
C ALA A 468 -3.84 60.24 -6.30
N GLY A 469 -3.13 60.70 -7.34
CA GLY A 469 -2.38 59.95 -8.34
C GLY A 469 -2.94 58.61 -8.84
N ALA A 470 -3.51 58.61 -10.04
CA ALA A 470 -3.57 57.42 -10.87
C ALA A 470 -2.16 57.07 -11.37
N GLU A 471 -1.40 56.30 -10.59
CA GLU A 471 -0.39 55.41 -11.15
C GLU A 471 -1.11 54.19 -11.73
N GLU A 472 -0.89 53.87 -13.00
CA GLU A 472 -1.37 52.64 -13.62
C GLU A 472 -0.92 51.44 -12.77
N ALA A 473 -1.86 50.83 -12.06
CA ALA A 473 -1.61 49.65 -11.25
C ALA A 473 -1.11 48.51 -12.15
N LYS A 474 0.12 48.05 -11.93
CA LYS A 474 0.70 46.90 -12.64
C LYS A 474 -0.28 45.72 -12.55
N PRO A 475 -0.62 45.05 -13.67
CA PRO A 475 -1.59 43.95 -13.65
C PRO A 475 -1.15 42.87 -12.66
N SER A 476 -2.12 42.32 -11.92
CA SER A 476 -1.86 41.27 -10.94
C SER A 476 -1.16 40.06 -11.61
N PRO A 477 -0.35 39.28 -10.88
CA PRO A 477 0.30 38.09 -11.43
C PRO A 477 -0.68 37.12 -12.11
N VAL A 478 -1.89 36.98 -11.56
CA VAL A 478 -2.97 36.15 -12.12
C VAL A 478 -3.50 36.73 -13.43
N ALA A 479 -3.69 38.05 -13.52
CA ALA A 479 -4.11 38.69 -14.77
C ALA A 479 -3.09 38.49 -15.90
N ARG A 480 -1.78 38.60 -15.60
CA ARG A 480 -0.71 38.33 -16.57
C ARG A 480 -0.69 36.88 -17.03
N GLN A 481 -0.89 35.95 -16.09
CA GLN A 481 -0.98 34.52 -16.39
C GLN A 481 -2.19 34.19 -17.26
N ARG A 482 -3.37 34.79 -17.00
CA ARG A 482 -4.56 34.61 -17.84
C ARG A 482 -4.32 35.04 -19.27
N VAL A 483 -3.66 36.19 -19.48
CA VAL A 483 -3.27 36.67 -20.82
C VAL A 483 -2.35 35.67 -21.52
N GLN A 484 -1.36 35.12 -20.83
CA GLN A 484 -0.46 34.11 -21.40
C GLN A 484 -1.16 32.81 -21.77
N ILE A 485 -2.07 32.33 -20.91
CA ILE A 485 -2.86 31.11 -21.18
C ILE A 485 -3.78 31.34 -22.39
N ALA A 486 -4.46 32.48 -22.46
CA ALA A 486 -5.34 32.82 -23.57
C ALA A 486 -4.56 32.92 -24.90
N ASP A 487 -3.39 33.57 -24.90
CA ASP A 487 -2.52 33.67 -26.08
C ASP A 487 -2.03 32.29 -26.55
N PHE A 488 -1.59 31.43 -25.63
CA PHE A 488 -1.19 30.06 -25.97
C PHE A 488 -2.36 29.26 -26.53
N MET A 489 -3.52 29.26 -25.86
CA MET A 489 -4.72 28.54 -26.32
C MET A 489 -5.14 28.99 -27.72
N LYS A 490 -5.04 30.28 -28.03
CA LYS A 490 -5.39 30.85 -29.34
C LYS A 490 -4.40 30.46 -30.46
N ARG A 491 -3.10 30.39 -30.16
CA ARG A 491 -2.05 30.29 -31.19
C ARG A 491 -1.45 28.89 -31.35
N HIS A 492 -1.53 28.03 -30.33
CA HIS A 492 -0.81 26.75 -30.36
C HIS A 492 -1.31 25.80 -31.47
N GLU A 493 -2.59 25.83 -31.81
CA GLU A 493 -3.16 25.04 -32.91
C GLU A 493 -2.69 25.52 -34.30
N GLN A 494 -2.16 26.75 -34.40
CA GLN A 494 -1.58 27.31 -35.62
C GLN A 494 -0.12 26.88 -35.84
N LEU A 495 0.46 26.19 -34.85
CA LEU A 495 1.81 25.62 -34.90
C LEU A 495 1.72 24.11 -35.14
N ALA A 496 2.83 23.38 -35.04
CA ALA A 496 2.85 21.93 -35.21
C ALA A 496 2.27 21.19 -33.98
N ALA A 497 0.98 21.39 -33.71
CA ALA A 497 0.26 20.84 -32.55
C ALA A 497 0.08 19.31 -32.59
N ASN A 498 0.20 18.70 -33.78
CA ASN A 498 0.16 17.25 -33.97
C ASN A 498 1.54 16.59 -33.78
N HIS A 499 2.60 17.38 -33.62
CA HIS A 499 3.92 16.84 -33.39
C HIS A 499 3.95 16.04 -32.05
N PRO A 500 4.64 14.89 -31.95
CA PRO A 500 4.59 14.07 -30.75
C PRO A 500 5.07 14.73 -29.43
N PHE A 501 5.91 15.75 -29.54
CA PHE A 501 6.36 16.59 -28.41
C PHE A 501 5.50 17.84 -28.17
N ALA A 502 4.50 18.07 -29.00
CA ALA A 502 3.58 19.17 -28.80
C ALA A 502 2.67 18.88 -27.60
N THR A 503 2.21 19.96 -26.97
CA THR A 503 1.28 19.88 -25.85
C THR A 503 -0.05 20.56 -26.19
N PRO A 504 -0.85 19.98 -27.09
CA PRO A 504 -2.09 20.61 -27.53
C PRO A 504 -3.11 20.65 -26.39
N CYS A 505 -3.82 21.77 -26.24
CA CYS A 505 -4.82 21.92 -25.17
C CYS A 505 -5.93 20.87 -25.28
N GLY A 506 -6.31 20.44 -26.49
CA GLY A 506 -7.34 19.40 -26.71
C GLY A 506 -7.04 18.03 -26.08
N ARG A 507 -5.77 17.70 -25.84
CA ARG A 507 -5.37 16.42 -25.21
C ARG A 507 -4.98 16.59 -23.74
N CYS A 508 -5.27 17.74 -23.15
CA CYS A 508 -4.87 18.08 -21.79
C CYS A 508 -6.03 17.94 -20.81
N ARG A 509 -5.83 17.26 -19.68
CA ARG A 509 -6.80 17.18 -18.56
C ARG A 509 -7.14 18.54 -17.96
N HIS A 510 -6.30 19.55 -18.17
CA HIS A 510 -6.54 20.90 -17.67
C HIS A 510 -7.49 21.72 -18.55
N ARG A 511 -7.82 21.26 -19.77
CA ARG A 511 -8.80 21.95 -20.62
C ARG A 511 -10.19 21.75 -20.03
N LEU A 512 -10.92 22.84 -19.89
CA LEU A 512 -12.29 22.85 -19.36
C LEU A 512 -13.28 23.10 -20.50
N GLU A 513 -14.52 22.65 -20.32
CA GLU A 513 -15.61 22.97 -21.24
C GLU A 513 -16.11 24.40 -21.04
N SER A 514 -16.06 24.91 -19.80
CA SER A 514 -16.41 26.27 -19.40
C SER A 514 -15.25 27.00 -18.73
N SER A 515 -15.36 28.32 -18.57
CA SER A 515 -14.39 29.12 -17.81
C SER A 515 -14.23 28.58 -16.38
N PRO A 516 -13.00 28.55 -15.81
CA PRO A 516 -12.77 28.18 -14.41
C PRO A 516 -13.27 29.23 -13.41
N THR A 517 -13.80 30.35 -13.88
CA THR A 517 -14.34 31.45 -13.07
C THR A 517 -15.69 31.89 -13.63
N LYS A 518 -16.46 32.67 -12.87
CA LYS A 518 -17.73 33.26 -13.36
C LYS A 518 -17.55 34.24 -14.55
N ASP A 519 -16.32 34.71 -14.77
CA ASP A 519 -15.96 35.54 -15.92
C ASP A 519 -15.64 34.64 -17.12
N GLU A 520 -16.54 34.60 -18.10
CA GLU A 520 -16.40 33.83 -19.35
C GLU A 520 -15.25 34.32 -20.24
N SER A 521 -14.68 35.51 -19.99
CA SER A 521 -13.49 35.98 -20.71
C SER A 521 -12.20 35.28 -20.26
N VAL A 522 -12.24 34.58 -19.11
CA VAL A 522 -11.08 33.83 -18.59
C VAL A 522 -10.89 32.55 -19.40
N PRO A 523 -9.66 32.25 -19.88
CA PRO A 523 -9.43 31.10 -20.75
C PRO A 523 -9.76 29.77 -20.06
N HIS A 524 -10.33 28.83 -20.82
CA HIS A 524 -10.84 27.53 -20.36
C HIS A 524 -9.71 26.53 -20.02
N CYS A 525 -8.91 26.88 -19.03
CA CYS A 525 -7.82 26.08 -18.50
C CYS A 525 -7.87 26.14 -16.97
N THR A 526 -7.76 25.01 -16.28
CA THR A 526 -7.83 24.96 -14.80
C THR A 526 -6.80 25.86 -14.12
N TRP A 527 -5.68 26.16 -14.78
CA TRP A 527 -4.64 27.05 -14.26
C TRP A 527 -4.95 28.54 -14.40
N ALA A 528 -5.97 28.93 -15.17
CA ALA A 528 -6.38 30.34 -15.29
C ALA A 528 -7.13 30.86 -14.04
N GLY A 529 -7.58 29.94 -13.16
CA GLY A 529 -8.18 30.23 -11.86
C GLY A 529 -7.27 29.99 -10.65
N ARG A 530 -5.97 29.70 -10.83
CA ARG A 530 -5.05 29.31 -9.73
C ARG A 530 -3.86 30.25 -9.63
N LEU A 531 -3.30 30.39 -8.42
CA LEU A 531 -2.09 31.20 -8.14
C LEU A 531 -0.76 30.54 -8.57
N ARG A 532 -0.79 29.31 -9.08
CA ARG A 532 0.42 28.59 -9.53
C ARG A 532 0.80 29.03 -10.94
N SER A 533 2.05 29.42 -11.15
CA SER A 533 2.56 29.87 -12.45
C SER A 533 2.49 28.77 -13.53
N VAL A 534 2.13 29.19 -14.74
CA VAL A 534 2.18 28.38 -15.96
C VAL A 534 3.30 28.90 -16.84
N ASP A 535 4.04 28.00 -17.49
CA ASP A 535 5.16 28.34 -18.36
C ASP A 535 4.96 27.72 -19.75
N PHE A 536 5.08 28.55 -20.77
CA PHE A 536 4.93 28.17 -22.17
C PHE A 536 6.26 28.39 -22.92
N LYS A 537 6.55 27.49 -23.86
CA LYS A 537 7.76 27.49 -24.69
C LYS A 537 7.40 27.11 -26.13
N VAL A 538 8.31 27.38 -27.04
CA VAL A 538 8.29 26.82 -28.40
C VAL A 538 9.61 26.10 -28.62
N LEU A 539 9.56 24.93 -29.26
CA LEU A 539 10.76 24.29 -29.80
C LEU A 539 10.91 24.76 -31.23
N ALA A 540 12.01 25.46 -31.49
CA ALA A 540 12.30 26.05 -32.79
C ALA A 540 13.63 25.54 -33.32
N THR A 541 13.72 25.45 -34.65
CA THR A 541 14.94 25.17 -35.41
C THR A 541 15.59 26.49 -35.82
N GLU A 542 16.89 26.46 -36.14
CA GLU A 542 17.55 27.64 -36.75
C GLU A 542 17.19 27.79 -38.24
N GLU A 543 16.81 26.69 -38.89
CA GLU A 543 16.30 26.66 -40.25
C GLU A 543 14.82 27.04 -40.24
N GLY A 544 14.49 28.29 -40.58
CA GLY A 544 13.14 28.87 -40.45
C GLY A 544 12.00 28.21 -41.25
N ALA A 545 12.28 27.17 -42.03
CA ALA A 545 11.29 26.42 -42.81
C ALA A 545 10.69 25.20 -42.08
N LEU A 546 11.23 24.82 -40.92
CA LEU A 546 10.80 23.62 -40.17
C LEU A 546 9.69 23.92 -39.13
N PRO A 547 8.86 22.92 -38.78
CA PRO A 547 7.72 23.12 -37.89
C PRO A 547 8.14 23.55 -36.48
N ARG A 548 7.52 24.63 -35.99
CA ARG A 548 7.64 25.11 -34.61
C ARG A 548 6.70 24.33 -33.70
N ILE A 549 7.19 23.78 -32.60
CA ILE A 549 6.44 22.86 -31.74
C ILE A 549 6.01 23.58 -30.44
N PRO A 550 4.70 23.71 -30.15
CA PRO A 550 4.22 24.39 -28.95
C PRO A 550 4.34 23.49 -27.71
N VAL A 551 4.88 24.04 -26.62
CA VAL A 551 5.08 23.31 -25.35
C VAL A 551 4.54 24.10 -24.15
N CYS A 552 3.65 23.47 -23.40
CA CYS A 552 3.10 23.90 -22.11
C CYS A 552 3.72 23.02 -21.03
N ARG A 553 4.37 23.66 -20.06
CA ARG A 553 5.09 22.94 -19.01
C ARG A 553 4.16 22.20 -18.05
N GLN A 554 2.92 22.65 -17.93
CA GLN A 554 1.87 22.05 -17.09
C GLN A 554 0.95 21.11 -17.89
N PHE A 555 1.35 20.69 -19.09
CA PHE A 555 0.57 19.73 -19.87
C PHE A 555 0.42 18.41 -19.11
N ALA A 556 -0.80 17.86 -19.11
CA ALA A 556 -1.13 16.59 -18.51
C ALA A 556 -2.06 15.82 -19.47
N PRO A 557 -1.59 14.76 -20.14
CA PRO A 557 -2.37 14.02 -21.11
C PRO A 557 -3.57 13.32 -20.44
N ASN A 558 -4.70 13.29 -21.14
CA ASN A 558 -5.91 12.58 -20.70
C ASN A 558 -5.94 11.10 -21.11
N GLN A 559 -5.04 10.67 -21.99
CA GLN A 559 -4.92 9.31 -22.54
C GLN A 559 -3.73 8.53 -21.95
N PRO A 560 -3.76 7.17 -21.97
CA PRO A 560 -2.67 6.32 -21.48
C PRO A 560 -1.43 6.32 -22.42
N TRP A 561 -0.29 5.80 -21.94
CA TRP A 561 1.00 5.83 -22.66
C TRP A 561 0.95 5.25 -24.08
N PRO A 562 0.31 4.09 -24.35
CA PRO A 562 0.24 3.52 -25.69
C PRO A 562 -0.50 4.38 -26.72
N GLU A 563 -1.37 5.30 -26.28
CA GLU A 563 -2.15 6.19 -27.17
C GLU A 563 -1.45 7.54 -27.42
N ILE A 564 -0.53 7.93 -26.52
CA ILE A 564 0.17 9.22 -26.60
C ILE A 564 1.59 9.10 -27.16
N ILE A 565 2.24 7.94 -26.98
CA ILE A 565 3.58 7.67 -27.50
C ILE A 565 3.44 7.05 -28.90
N PRO A 566 3.87 7.72 -29.98
CA PRO A 566 3.84 7.13 -31.31
C PRO A 566 4.93 6.05 -31.45
N GLY A 567 4.70 5.07 -32.32
CA GLY A 567 5.72 4.11 -32.71
C GLY A 567 6.55 4.65 -33.87
N HIS A 568 7.84 4.94 -33.64
CA HIS A 568 8.76 5.28 -34.71
C HIS A 568 9.55 4.05 -35.17
N PRO A 569 10.03 4.02 -36.44
CA PRO A 569 10.84 2.92 -36.93
C PRO A 569 12.13 2.76 -36.11
N GLU A 570 12.30 1.59 -35.50
CA GLU A 570 13.48 1.24 -34.74
C GLU A 570 14.56 0.54 -35.60
N PRO A 571 15.85 0.72 -35.27
CA PRO A 571 16.92 -0.11 -35.82
C PRO A 571 16.68 -1.60 -35.56
N PRO A 572 16.96 -2.49 -36.54
CA PRO A 572 16.75 -3.92 -36.37
C PRO A 572 17.68 -4.49 -35.28
N GLY A 573 17.14 -5.40 -34.46
CA GLY A 573 17.91 -6.14 -33.46
C GLY A 573 18.10 -5.46 -32.10
N LEU A 574 17.39 -4.37 -31.81
CA LEU A 574 17.45 -3.72 -30.50
C LEU A 574 16.72 -4.53 -29.41
N PRO A 575 17.39 -4.96 -28.33
CA PRO A 575 16.73 -5.68 -27.24
C PRO A 575 15.83 -4.75 -26.42
N ARG A 576 14.59 -5.18 -26.15
CA ARG A 576 13.62 -4.44 -25.31
C ARG A 576 14.19 -4.08 -23.94
N ALA A 577 14.84 -5.04 -23.27
CA ALA A 577 15.45 -4.84 -21.96
C ALA A 577 16.56 -3.78 -21.98
N TRP A 578 17.34 -3.74 -23.06
CA TRP A 578 18.37 -2.73 -23.24
C TRP A 578 17.75 -1.33 -23.40
N LEU A 579 16.71 -1.18 -24.24
CA LEU A 579 16.00 0.09 -24.40
C LEU A 579 15.42 0.60 -23.07
N LYS A 580 14.74 -0.27 -22.30
CA LYS A 580 14.22 0.09 -20.97
C LYS A 580 15.33 0.57 -20.04
N ALA A 581 16.45 -0.15 -19.98
CA ALA A 581 17.59 0.23 -19.13
C ALA A 581 18.19 1.59 -19.54
N GLN A 582 18.34 1.84 -20.84
CA GLN A 582 18.85 3.12 -21.34
C GLN A 582 17.90 4.30 -21.05
N ILE A 583 16.59 4.10 -21.23
CA ILE A 583 15.57 5.11 -20.89
C ILE A 583 15.68 5.48 -19.41
N LEU A 584 15.71 4.48 -18.52
CA LEU A 584 15.83 4.71 -17.07
C LEU A 584 17.11 5.47 -16.71
N GLN A 585 18.23 5.10 -17.31
CA GLN A 585 19.51 5.77 -17.09
C GLN A 585 19.47 7.24 -17.53
N LEU A 586 18.96 7.53 -18.74
CA LEU A 586 18.84 8.88 -19.27
C LEU A 586 17.93 9.75 -18.41
N VAL A 587 16.78 9.23 -17.99
CA VAL A 587 15.83 9.93 -17.11
C VAL A 587 16.45 10.22 -15.75
N GLN A 588 17.13 9.24 -15.16
CA GLN A 588 17.80 9.42 -13.88
C GLN A 588 18.92 10.47 -13.97
N ASP A 589 19.74 10.43 -15.02
CA ASP A 589 20.84 11.37 -15.25
C ASP A 589 20.36 12.79 -15.61
N ALA A 590 19.18 12.90 -16.24
CA ALA A 590 18.54 14.17 -16.54
C ALA A 590 17.91 14.81 -15.29
N ASN A 591 17.51 14.00 -14.30
CA ASN A 591 16.89 14.47 -13.05
C ASN A 591 17.91 14.73 -11.92
N ARG A 592 19.22 14.57 -12.16
CA ARG A 592 20.27 14.93 -11.19
C ARG A 592 20.36 16.46 -11.04
N ARG A 593 20.87 16.90 -9.87
CA ARG A 593 20.81 18.21 -9.14
C ARG A 593 20.90 19.56 -9.90
N GLU A 594 20.90 19.60 -11.23
CA GLU A 594 20.98 20.82 -12.04
C GLU A 594 19.74 21.09 -12.90
N SER A 595 18.83 20.13 -13.06
CA SER A 595 17.62 20.33 -13.86
C SER A 595 16.48 20.91 -13.01
N GLY A 596 15.92 22.04 -13.45
CA GLY A 596 14.76 22.65 -12.80
C GLY A 596 13.45 21.90 -13.05
N ARG A 597 13.47 20.64 -13.53
CA ARG A 597 12.31 19.86 -14.00
C ARG A 597 12.60 18.35 -13.94
N ASN A 598 11.57 17.56 -13.60
CA ASN A 598 11.59 16.11 -13.82
C ASN A 598 11.32 15.78 -15.29
N THR A 599 12.24 15.04 -15.91
CA THR A 599 12.10 14.48 -17.26
C THR A 599 10.81 13.68 -17.33
N PHE A 600 9.99 13.88 -18.38
CA PHE A 600 8.68 13.23 -18.54
C PHE A 600 7.65 13.54 -17.45
N GLU A 601 7.78 14.63 -16.70
CA GLU A 601 6.79 14.98 -15.65
C GLU A 601 5.34 14.96 -16.15
N PHE A 602 5.09 15.34 -17.40
CA PHE A 602 3.75 15.32 -17.98
C PHE A 602 3.14 13.91 -18.08
N LEU A 603 3.96 12.86 -18.24
CA LEU A 603 3.48 11.48 -18.37
C LEU A 603 2.82 10.94 -17.10
N THR A 604 2.93 11.65 -15.97
CA THR A 604 2.20 11.32 -14.73
C THR A 604 0.71 11.59 -14.84
N GLY A 605 0.30 12.53 -15.70
CA GLY A 605 -1.09 13.02 -15.80
C GLY A 605 -1.62 13.73 -14.54
N ARG A 606 -0.81 13.84 -13.47
CA ARG A 606 -1.15 14.48 -12.18
C ARG A 606 0.09 15.01 -11.47
N PRO A 607 -0.02 16.02 -10.60
CA PRO A 607 1.09 16.36 -9.70
C PRO A 607 1.39 15.18 -8.76
N LEU A 608 2.68 14.88 -8.57
CA LEU A 608 3.14 13.95 -7.54
C LEU A 608 3.06 14.63 -6.16
N SER A 609 2.72 13.85 -5.14
CA SER A 609 2.73 14.28 -3.74
C SER A 609 4.15 14.39 -3.20
N ALA A 610 4.32 15.07 -2.06
CA ALA A 610 5.64 15.30 -1.45
C ALA A 610 6.35 14.00 -1.01
N SER A 611 5.60 12.90 -0.84
CA SER A 611 6.13 11.58 -0.49
C SER A 611 6.49 10.71 -1.70
N GLU A 612 6.15 11.14 -2.92
CA GLU A 612 6.41 10.40 -4.14
C GLU A 612 7.72 10.87 -4.79
N ASN A 613 8.71 9.98 -4.90
CA ASN A 613 9.91 10.24 -5.68
C ASN A 613 9.61 10.00 -7.16
N TYR A 614 9.84 11.03 -7.99
CA TYR A 614 9.58 10.95 -9.43
C TYR A 614 10.38 9.84 -10.13
N GLY A 615 11.64 9.66 -9.77
CA GLY A 615 12.51 8.63 -10.36
C GLY A 615 11.99 7.23 -10.06
N ASP A 616 11.60 6.98 -8.81
CA ASP A 616 11.05 5.69 -8.39
C ASP A 616 9.69 5.43 -9.06
N TRP A 617 8.82 6.44 -9.12
CA TRP A 617 7.54 6.37 -9.83
C TRP A 617 7.72 6.01 -11.31
N PHE A 618 8.63 6.71 -12.02
CA PHE A 618 8.86 6.47 -13.44
C PHE A 618 9.45 5.08 -13.68
N ALA A 619 10.36 4.61 -12.82
CA ALA A 619 10.90 3.26 -12.89
C ALA A 619 9.80 2.20 -12.72
N GLN A 620 8.88 2.40 -11.76
CA GLN A 620 7.74 1.52 -11.57
C GLN A 620 6.79 1.50 -12.79
N GLN A 621 6.52 2.66 -13.40
CA GLN A 621 5.69 2.72 -14.62
C GLN A 621 6.37 2.08 -15.83
N MET A 622 7.69 2.21 -15.96
CA MET A 622 8.45 1.51 -17.01
C MET A 622 8.45 -0.01 -16.85
N GLU A 623 8.35 -0.49 -15.61
CA GLU A 623 8.21 -1.93 -15.35
C GLU A 623 6.79 -2.40 -15.68
N SER A 624 5.75 -1.71 -15.18
CA SER A 624 4.36 -2.09 -15.38
C SER A 624 3.84 -1.83 -16.80
N GLN A 625 3.84 -0.58 -17.26
CA GLN A 625 3.29 -0.16 -18.55
C GLN A 625 4.30 -0.29 -19.69
N GLY A 626 5.59 -0.29 -19.39
CA GLY A 626 6.62 -0.52 -20.40
C GLY A 626 6.58 -1.93 -20.98
N GLY A 627 5.77 -2.84 -20.43
CA GLY A 627 5.39 -4.14 -21.01
C GLY A 627 4.37 -4.04 -22.15
N ASP A 628 3.52 -3.02 -22.14
CA ASP A 628 2.42 -2.83 -23.10
C ASP A 628 2.81 -1.99 -24.33
N LEU A 629 3.93 -1.27 -24.25
CA LEU A 629 4.45 -0.48 -25.37
C LEU A 629 5.06 -1.38 -26.46
N SER A 630 4.77 -1.11 -27.74
CA SER A 630 5.48 -1.74 -28.86
C SER A 630 6.98 -1.37 -28.86
N LEU A 631 7.80 -2.12 -29.62
CA LEU A 631 9.23 -1.84 -29.71
C LEU A 631 9.51 -0.45 -30.30
N GLY A 632 8.78 -0.07 -31.36
CA GLY A 632 8.85 1.29 -31.93
C GLY A 632 8.41 2.38 -30.95
N GLN A 633 7.45 2.12 -30.05
CA GLN A 633 7.06 3.08 -28.99
C GLN A 633 8.12 3.22 -27.90
N LEU A 634 8.77 2.12 -27.50
CA LEU A 634 9.91 2.20 -26.59
C LEU A 634 11.09 2.93 -27.24
N PHE A 635 11.32 2.73 -28.54
CA PHE A 635 12.34 3.45 -29.28
C PHE A 635 12.03 4.96 -29.33
N THR A 636 10.77 5.34 -29.55
CA THR A 636 10.32 6.73 -29.42
C THR A 636 10.59 7.28 -28.02
N LEU A 637 10.24 6.54 -26.96
CA LEU A 637 10.48 6.99 -25.59
C LEU A 637 11.97 7.15 -25.29
N PHE A 638 12.83 6.30 -25.87
CA PHE A 638 14.28 6.44 -25.81
C PHE A 638 14.78 7.72 -26.49
N ILE A 639 14.30 8.03 -27.70
CA ILE A 639 14.58 9.31 -28.38
C ILE A 639 14.18 10.46 -27.46
N TRP A 640 12.98 10.40 -26.87
CA TRP A 640 12.49 11.46 -26.00
C TRP A 640 13.33 11.62 -24.73
N ALA A 641 13.78 10.52 -24.14
CA ALA A 641 14.60 10.54 -22.93
C ALA A 641 15.95 11.20 -23.22
N HIS A 642 16.55 10.90 -24.37
CA HIS A 642 17.78 11.54 -24.81
C HIS A 642 17.59 13.04 -25.06
N SER A 643 16.49 13.45 -25.69
CA SER A 643 16.19 14.86 -25.96
C SER A 643 15.96 15.66 -24.67
N GLU A 644 15.21 15.11 -23.72
CA GLU A 644 15.01 15.75 -22.40
C GLU A 644 16.31 15.79 -21.58
N TRP A 645 17.16 14.76 -21.70
CA TRP A 645 18.50 14.74 -21.07
C TRP A 645 19.43 15.85 -21.59
N GLN A 646 19.38 16.15 -22.89
CA GLN A 646 20.09 17.28 -23.50
C GLN A 646 19.45 18.62 -23.14
N ARG A 647 18.11 18.70 -23.16
CA ARG A 647 17.33 19.89 -22.80
C ARG A 647 17.59 20.31 -21.35
N ALA A 648 17.68 19.36 -20.42
CA ALA A 648 18.06 19.59 -19.03
C ALA A 648 19.43 20.26 -18.87
N ARG A 649 20.34 20.06 -19.84
CA ARG A 649 21.69 20.66 -19.90
C ARG A 649 21.74 21.95 -20.72
N ARG A 650 20.58 22.51 -21.12
CA ARG A 650 20.45 23.70 -21.97
C ARG A 650 21.20 23.58 -23.30
N ARG A 651 21.29 22.36 -23.85
CA ARG A 651 21.88 22.08 -25.16
C ARG A 651 20.79 21.98 -26.21
N GLU A 652 21.16 22.17 -27.47
CA GLU A 652 20.32 21.77 -28.59
C GLU A 652 20.09 20.26 -28.55
N PHE A 653 18.91 19.84 -28.98
CA PHE A 653 18.52 18.44 -28.95
C PHE A 653 17.80 18.04 -30.23
N THR A 654 17.92 16.76 -30.57
CA THR A 654 17.42 16.22 -31.81
C THR A 654 15.99 15.71 -31.63
N LEU A 655 15.07 16.11 -32.50
CA LEU A 655 13.69 15.62 -32.54
C LEU A 655 13.33 15.20 -33.97
N PRO A 656 12.33 14.32 -34.15
CA PRO A 656 11.81 14.05 -35.47
C PRO A 656 11.19 15.32 -36.08
N VAL A 657 11.24 15.46 -37.40
CA VAL A 657 10.67 16.62 -38.12
C VAL A 657 9.15 16.53 -38.20
N ASN A 658 8.61 15.31 -38.22
CA ASN A 658 7.19 15.01 -38.31
C ASN A 658 6.85 13.76 -37.47
N GLU A 659 5.57 13.36 -37.48
CA GLU A 659 5.05 12.23 -36.70
C GLU A 659 5.55 10.84 -37.15
N HIS A 660 6.24 10.73 -38.30
CA HIS A 660 6.70 9.44 -38.83
C HIS A 660 8.07 9.01 -38.28
N GLY A 661 8.85 9.92 -37.68
CA GLY A 661 10.12 9.57 -37.03
C GLY A 661 11.28 9.17 -37.95
N VAL A 662 11.19 9.48 -39.25
CA VAL A 662 12.21 9.08 -40.25
C VAL A 662 13.29 10.15 -40.45
N GLN A 663 12.94 11.42 -40.29
CA GLN A 663 13.85 12.56 -40.43
C GLN A 663 13.97 13.29 -39.10
N PHE A 664 15.18 13.75 -38.77
CA PHE A 664 15.47 14.42 -37.51
C PHE A 664 16.14 15.77 -37.73
N SER A 665 15.81 16.75 -36.90
CA SER A 665 16.44 18.07 -36.90
C SER A 665 16.80 18.51 -35.48
N ARG A 666 17.66 19.53 -35.37
CA ARG A 666 18.06 20.11 -34.09
C ARG A 666 17.09 21.21 -33.69
N TYR A 667 16.61 21.11 -32.46
CA TYR A 667 15.70 22.05 -31.83
C TYR A 667 16.35 22.69 -30.61
N LYS A 668 15.95 23.93 -30.35
CA LYS A 668 16.22 24.65 -29.11
C LYS A 668 14.93 25.18 -28.51
N GLU A 669 14.91 25.33 -27.20
CA GLU A 669 13.79 25.90 -26.47
C GLU A 669 13.86 27.44 -26.53
N VAL A 670 12.79 28.07 -27.01
CA VAL A 670 12.62 29.54 -27.00
C VAL A 670 11.42 29.95 -26.16
N SER A 671 11.47 31.16 -25.58
CA SER A 671 10.42 31.69 -24.72
C SER A 671 9.12 31.97 -25.48
N TRP A 672 7.99 31.72 -24.83
CA TRP A 672 6.68 32.19 -25.26
C TRP A 672 6.32 33.53 -24.59
N PRO A 673 5.66 34.49 -25.28
CA PRO A 673 5.36 34.51 -26.71
C PRO A 673 6.63 34.68 -27.54
N MET A 674 6.65 34.12 -28.75
CA MET A 674 7.75 34.35 -29.68
C MET A 674 7.83 35.85 -29.98
N LYS A 675 9.01 36.45 -29.84
CA LYS A 675 9.24 37.78 -30.42
C LYS A 675 9.03 37.63 -31.92
N GLU A 676 8.10 38.39 -32.49
CA GLU A 676 7.99 38.49 -33.94
C GLU A 676 9.34 39.03 -34.44
N GLU A 677 10.02 38.24 -35.27
CA GLU A 677 11.16 38.74 -36.05
C GLU A 677 10.56 39.74 -37.03
N SER A 678 10.80 41.02 -36.75
CA SER A 678 10.50 42.15 -37.62
C SER A 678 11.30 42.11 -38.92
#